data_AF-A0A2N2L9D1-F1
#
_entry.id   AF-A0A2N2L9D1-F1
#
_cell.length_a   1.000
_cell.length_b   1.000
_cell.length_c   1.000
_cell.angle_alpha   90.00
_cell.angle_beta   90.00
_cell.angle_gamma   90.00
#
_symmetry.space_group_name_H-M   'P 1'
#
loop_
_entity.id
_entity.type
_entity.pdbx_description
1 polymer ?
#
loop_
_entity_poly.entity_id
_entity_poly.type
_entity_poly.pdbx_seq_one_letter_code
_entity_poly.pdbx_strand_id
1 'polypeptide(L)'
;MKKVLIAVIITALAIGTIHAKEMVAGPQRPTLVSDHGQRYISTREVPPHQFSVAPVSIMESYYDYMVGNYNGLPLYVVPESAGGGYMLTYHGARTNSTASTARRVYYAYISNTGSILGSNEITNFTNREGYSTLAVDPISGKPLYAWHTEVNGSAAVADVQFTSDAFIDGLTGLFNDFVYSIDNTITITSPSGVTSTNNEFIWPTTVIGPSPVAGKRRVYVVGRNYVSGAVGAPSENPYFAFADFDGNDIEQGTQLVWSFTHIPEMDNWNADSVNWRRPFHAICVDNSGNLYYVGYHSAYVGTGADAVEIVEPDLDVFKCSNYGQGTWEYFGSNSDLPSVNPLNYFVDTNNNNLPYTNEQMRWTITNSSHLNAVVDDEGKIHCAAIWALGNTDNSYWPSFQVVKEFTFDTITDEFQIKEIYPQTADPAGVFQPWDIVAPWGDIDATDPVSGSPLFELGWPFPYWDDTAEDSAMMFHYNNTKISEANDNGQMVCVWQDSYRARQINANQDEDYAAFSNTPEIYISVTPDNGDHWSQPIVLNNVETPQFAGLKPMWVYPANKVKFTGMEGLHKKGKIGLMFYDDNTWGSFSSAPPVHPINDGGRVMFTEIEVVFPLGVANDDNSIVPIATMLQQNYPNPFNPTTTISFNMPKAGNAKLSVYNVKGQLVKTLVNGTKASGSNSVVWNGDDNSGNSVTSGIYFYKLATNGKTETRKMMLMK
;
A
#
# COMPACT_ATOMS: atom_id res chain seq x y z
N MET A 1 8.50 -59.92 0.45
CA MET A 1 8.90 -58.86 -0.50
C MET A 1 7.71 -58.06 -1.05
N LYS A 2 6.63 -58.67 -1.57
CA LYS A 2 5.44 -57.91 -2.05
C LYS A 2 4.71 -57.06 -0.99
N LYS A 3 4.68 -57.48 0.29
CA LYS A 3 4.05 -56.71 1.38
C LYS A 3 4.89 -55.51 1.87
N VAL A 4 6.22 -55.55 1.69
CA VAL A 4 7.12 -54.43 2.04
C VAL A 4 7.10 -53.38 0.93
N LEU A 5 6.99 -53.81 -0.34
CA LEU A 5 6.85 -52.88 -1.47
C LEU A 5 5.51 -52.12 -1.42
N ILE A 6 4.41 -52.77 -1.01
CA ILE A 6 3.11 -52.11 -0.83
C ILE A 6 3.11 -51.20 0.40
N ALA A 7 3.79 -51.56 1.49
CA ALA A 7 3.96 -50.67 2.64
C ALA A 7 4.79 -49.43 2.26
N VAL A 8 5.90 -49.58 1.53
CA VAL A 8 6.71 -48.43 1.07
C VAL A 8 5.97 -47.57 0.05
N ILE A 9 5.13 -48.15 -0.80
CA ILE A 9 4.28 -47.40 -1.75
C ILE A 9 3.12 -46.70 -1.02
N ILE A 10 2.52 -47.29 0.01
CA ILE A 10 1.47 -46.65 0.82
C ILE A 10 2.07 -45.58 1.74
N THR A 11 3.28 -45.76 2.26
CA THR A 11 3.98 -44.71 3.03
C THR A 11 4.46 -43.59 2.10
N ALA A 12 4.90 -43.88 0.87
CA ALA A 12 5.23 -42.86 -0.13
C ALA A 12 3.97 -42.13 -0.68
N LEU A 13 2.83 -42.82 -0.80
CA LEU A 13 1.55 -42.20 -1.16
C LEU A 13 0.93 -41.41 0.00
N ALA A 14 1.17 -41.80 1.25
CA ALA A 14 0.75 -41.05 2.44
C ALA A 14 1.67 -39.86 2.76
N ILE A 15 2.91 -39.84 2.23
CA ILE A 15 3.81 -38.67 2.26
C ILE A 15 3.55 -37.75 1.05
N GLY A 16 2.84 -38.24 0.03
CA GLY A 16 2.43 -37.46 -1.16
C GLY A 16 1.12 -36.68 -1.01
N THR A 17 0.52 -36.63 0.18
CA THR A 17 -0.71 -35.85 0.47
C THR A 17 -0.49 -34.71 1.45
N ILE A 18 0.76 -34.25 1.63
CA ILE A 18 0.99 -32.94 2.23
C ILE A 18 0.58 -31.92 1.17
N HIS A 19 -0.71 -31.58 1.23
CA HIS A 19 -1.27 -30.40 0.60
C HIS A 19 -0.33 -29.22 0.88
N ALA A 20 -0.26 -28.26 -0.04
CA ALA A 20 0.29 -26.96 0.26
C ALA A 20 -0.22 -26.57 1.67
N LYS A 21 0.68 -26.44 2.65
CA LYS A 21 0.29 -25.73 3.86
C LYS A 21 0.25 -24.28 3.46
N GLU A 22 -0.88 -23.92 2.85
CA GLU A 22 -1.26 -22.55 2.61
C GLU A 22 -1.18 -21.76 3.90
N MET A 23 -0.99 -20.46 3.77
CA MET A 23 -0.83 -19.58 4.91
C MET A 23 -2.02 -19.77 5.85
N VAL A 24 -1.74 -20.21 7.07
CA VAL A 24 -2.78 -20.27 8.10
C VAL A 24 -3.11 -18.83 8.47
N ALA A 25 -4.36 -18.42 8.22
CA ALA A 25 -4.86 -17.16 8.75
C ALA A 25 -4.73 -17.21 10.28
N GLY A 26 -4.14 -16.16 10.86
CA GLY A 26 -4.14 -16.01 12.31
C GLY A 26 -5.55 -15.69 12.83
N PRO A 27 -5.71 -15.49 14.15
CA PRO A 27 -6.89 -14.83 14.68
C PRO A 27 -7.28 -13.61 13.83
N GLN A 28 -8.55 -13.56 13.44
CA GLN A 28 -9.12 -12.46 12.69
C GLN A 28 -10.11 -11.70 13.56
N ARG A 29 -10.28 -10.43 13.24
CA ARG A 29 -11.28 -9.58 13.87
C ARG A 29 -12.68 -10.17 13.63
N PRO A 30 -13.54 -10.27 14.66
CA PRO A 30 -14.91 -10.75 14.48
C PRO A 30 -15.71 -9.85 13.54
N THR A 31 -16.54 -10.48 12.71
CA THR A 31 -17.46 -9.76 11.82
C THR A 31 -18.80 -9.51 12.50
N LEU A 32 -19.37 -8.34 12.24
CA LEU A 32 -20.72 -7.95 12.65
C LEU A 32 -21.68 -8.09 11.47
N VAL A 33 -22.96 -8.32 11.77
CA VAL A 33 -24.02 -8.30 10.75
C VAL A 33 -24.09 -6.89 10.16
N SER A 34 -23.95 -6.79 8.84
CA SER A 34 -24.05 -5.54 8.09
C SER A 34 -25.22 -5.59 7.12
N ASP A 35 -26.13 -4.64 7.22
CA ASP A 35 -27.13 -4.37 6.19
C ASP A 35 -26.46 -3.84 4.92
N HIS A 36 -27.12 -4.07 3.79
CA HIS A 36 -26.64 -3.65 2.48
C HIS A 36 -27.01 -2.18 2.26
N GLY A 37 -26.04 -1.27 2.44
CA GLY A 37 -26.25 0.15 2.14
C GLY A 37 -26.59 0.38 0.67
N GLN A 38 -27.52 1.30 0.39
CA GLN A 38 -27.72 1.77 -0.98
C GLN A 38 -26.71 2.87 -1.30
N ARG A 39 -26.09 2.74 -2.47
CA ARG A 39 -24.99 3.58 -2.92
C ARG A 39 -25.43 5.00 -3.26
N TYR A 40 -24.81 5.98 -2.61
CA TYR A 40 -24.74 7.34 -3.15
C TYR A 40 -23.76 7.35 -4.34
N ILE A 41 -24.00 8.15 -5.39
CA ILE A 41 -23.09 8.23 -6.54
C ILE A 41 -22.30 9.53 -6.45
N SER A 42 -20.97 9.43 -6.25
CA SER A 42 -20.08 10.60 -6.31
C SER A 42 -20.23 11.38 -7.63
N THR A 43 -20.25 12.71 -7.53
CA THR A 43 -20.39 13.63 -8.67
C THR A 43 -19.05 14.16 -9.20
N ARG A 44 -17.92 13.72 -8.62
CA ARG A 44 -16.59 14.20 -8.99
C ARG A 44 -16.14 13.60 -10.33
N GLU A 45 -15.43 14.38 -11.14
CA GLU A 45 -14.97 13.95 -12.46
C GLU A 45 -13.85 12.91 -12.36
N VAL A 46 -14.01 11.81 -13.11
CA VAL A 46 -12.98 10.79 -13.33
C VAL A 46 -11.91 11.35 -14.26
N PRO A 47 -10.61 11.14 -13.99
CA PRO A 47 -9.54 11.60 -14.86
C PRO A 47 -9.71 11.13 -16.31
N PRO A 48 -9.55 12.02 -17.31
CA PRO A 48 -9.54 11.63 -18.72
C PRO A 48 -8.43 10.61 -18.98
N HIS A 49 -8.78 9.53 -19.68
CA HIS A 49 -7.83 8.45 -19.95
C HIS A 49 -8.12 7.76 -21.28
N GLN A 50 -7.09 7.11 -21.83
CA GLN A 50 -7.18 6.32 -23.04
C GLN A 50 -6.16 5.18 -23.02
N PHE A 51 -6.48 4.06 -23.67
CA PHE A 51 -5.53 2.96 -23.84
C PHE A 51 -4.43 3.35 -24.82
N SER A 52 -3.17 3.30 -24.37
CA SER A 52 -2.01 3.30 -25.26
C SER A 52 -1.59 1.88 -25.65
N VAL A 53 -1.89 0.89 -24.81
CA VAL A 53 -1.76 -0.54 -25.11
C VAL A 53 -2.99 -1.24 -24.57
N ALA A 54 -3.86 -1.75 -25.45
CA ALA A 54 -4.99 -2.59 -25.05
C ALA A 54 -4.50 -3.85 -24.31
N PRO A 55 -5.32 -4.51 -23.48
CA PRO A 55 -4.92 -5.73 -22.78
C PRO A 55 -4.34 -6.79 -23.72
N VAL A 56 -3.11 -7.22 -23.43
CA VAL A 56 -2.40 -8.26 -24.18
C VAL A 56 -2.02 -9.40 -23.23
N SER A 57 -2.17 -10.63 -23.72
CA SER A 57 -1.74 -11.81 -22.97
C SER A 57 -0.24 -12.03 -23.11
N ILE A 58 0.41 -12.24 -21.97
CA ILE A 58 1.83 -12.57 -21.86
C ILE A 58 2.02 -14.08 -21.85
N MET A 59 1.21 -14.78 -21.04
CA MET A 59 1.30 -16.22 -20.84
C MET A 59 -0.03 -16.79 -20.36
N GLU A 60 -0.38 -17.99 -20.82
CA GLU A 60 -1.37 -18.84 -20.15
C GLU A 60 -0.77 -19.53 -18.91
N SER A 61 -1.48 -19.49 -17.79
CA SER A 61 -1.08 -20.15 -16.54
C SER A 61 -2.26 -20.91 -15.95
N TYR A 62 -1.97 -22.08 -15.38
CA TYR A 62 -2.88 -22.90 -14.58
C TYR A 62 -2.60 -22.79 -13.08
N TYR A 63 -1.66 -21.93 -12.70
CA TYR A 63 -1.55 -21.44 -11.34
C TYR A 63 -2.08 -20.01 -11.36
N ASP A 64 -3.18 -19.81 -10.66
CA ASP A 64 -4.00 -18.63 -10.69
C ASP A 64 -3.87 -17.76 -9.44
N TYR A 65 -3.20 -18.23 -8.38
CA TYR A 65 -3.12 -17.49 -7.13
C TYR A 65 -1.94 -16.52 -7.07
N MET A 66 -2.20 -15.24 -6.76
CA MET A 66 -1.18 -14.20 -6.54
C MET A 66 -0.04 -14.22 -7.56
N VAL A 67 -0.33 -14.25 -8.86
CA VAL A 67 0.68 -14.49 -9.92
C VAL A 67 1.85 -13.50 -9.93
N GLY A 68 1.71 -12.33 -9.29
CA GLY A 68 2.76 -11.32 -9.13
C GLY A 68 3.58 -11.49 -7.86
N ASN A 69 3.84 -10.37 -7.18
CA ASN A 69 4.60 -10.34 -5.93
C ASN A 69 3.67 -10.32 -4.70
N TYR A 70 4.17 -10.85 -3.58
CA TYR A 70 3.48 -10.87 -2.28
C TYR A 70 3.29 -9.44 -1.73
N ASN A 71 4.38 -8.79 -1.28
CA ASN A 71 4.36 -7.45 -0.65
C ASN A 71 5.26 -6.46 -1.40
N GLY A 72 5.05 -6.35 -2.71
CA GLY A 72 5.84 -5.53 -3.63
C GLY A 72 5.21 -5.45 -5.01
N LEU A 73 5.95 -4.91 -5.98
CA LEU A 73 5.49 -4.73 -7.34
C LEU A 73 6.24 -5.67 -8.30
N PRO A 74 5.54 -6.44 -9.16
CA PRO A 74 6.15 -7.31 -10.16
C PRO A 74 6.47 -6.60 -11.48
N LEU A 75 6.09 -5.32 -11.65
CA LEU A 75 6.17 -4.57 -12.90
C LEU A 75 6.99 -3.29 -12.68
N TYR A 76 8.06 -3.11 -13.46
CA TYR A 76 8.98 -1.98 -13.35
C TYR A 76 9.15 -1.25 -14.67
N VAL A 77 9.19 0.08 -14.62
CA VAL A 77 9.58 0.93 -15.75
C VAL A 77 11.07 0.74 -16.00
N VAL A 78 11.43 0.47 -17.26
CA VAL A 78 12.82 0.47 -17.70
C VAL A 78 13.22 1.91 -18.04
N PRO A 79 14.38 2.43 -17.57
CA PRO A 79 14.85 3.76 -17.94
C PRO A 79 14.94 3.95 -19.46
N GLU A 80 14.59 5.14 -19.96
CA GLU A 80 14.67 5.45 -21.40
C GLU A 80 16.11 5.33 -21.94
N SER A 81 17.12 5.58 -21.09
CA SER A 81 18.55 5.35 -21.41
C SER A 81 18.89 3.89 -21.69
N ALA A 82 18.08 2.94 -21.20
CA ALA A 82 18.24 1.50 -21.38
C ALA A 82 17.20 0.91 -22.36
N GLY A 83 16.50 1.75 -23.13
CA GLY A 83 15.54 1.33 -24.15
C GLY A 83 14.06 1.56 -23.78
N GLY A 84 13.78 1.96 -22.54
CA GLY A 84 12.41 2.25 -22.09
C GLY A 84 11.50 1.00 -22.03
N GLY A 85 10.21 1.24 -21.80
CA GLY A 85 9.21 0.16 -21.68
C GLY A 85 9.08 -0.37 -20.25
N TYR A 86 8.78 -1.67 -20.13
CA TYR A 86 8.53 -2.31 -18.84
C TYR A 86 9.18 -3.68 -18.74
N MET A 87 9.78 -3.97 -17.59
CA MET A 87 10.20 -5.30 -17.21
C MET A 87 9.21 -5.84 -16.18
N LEU A 88 8.89 -7.12 -16.25
CA LEU A 88 8.02 -7.75 -15.27
C LEU A 88 8.44 -9.17 -14.93
N THR A 89 8.02 -9.62 -13.75
CA THR A 89 8.24 -10.98 -13.25
C THR A 89 6.93 -11.56 -12.71
N TYR A 90 6.76 -12.86 -12.84
CA TYR A 90 5.56 -13.54 -12.37
C TYR A 90 5.84 -15.02 -12.18
N HIS A 91 4.95 -15.71 -11.46
CA HIS A 91 4.97 -17.16 -11.39
C HIS A 91 3.71 -17.78 -11.99
N GLY A 92 3.86 -18.99 -12.51
CA GLY A 92 2.77 -19.69 -13.17
C GLY A 92 3.04 -21.17 -13.37
N ALA A 93 2.02 -21.91 -13.79
CA ALA A 93 2.12 -23.32 -14.15
C ALA A 93 1.64 -23.54 -15.59
N ARG A 94 2.37 -24.31 -16.39
CA ARG A 94 2.01 -24.57 -17.80
C ARG A 94 0.94 -25.67 -17.97
N THR A 95 0.60 -26.42 -16.93
CA THR A 95 -0.36 -27.53 -17.03
C THR A 95 -1.36 -27.51 -15.89
N ASN A 96 -2.52 -28.10 -16.11
CA ASN A 96 -3.66 -28.16 -15.17
C ASN A 96 -3.57 -29.31 -14.14
N SER A 97 -2.41 -29.96 -13.99
CA SER A 97 -2.27 -31.17 -13.18
C SER A 97 -1.83 -30.88 -11.74
N THR A 98 -2.72 -31.09 -10.78
CA THR A 98 -2.46 -30.95 -9.32
C THR A 98 -1.39 -31.87 -8.73
N ALA A 99 -0.99 -32.93 -9.44
CA ALA A 99 -0.06 -33.94 -8.91
C ALA A 99 1.43 -33.71 -9.24
N SER A 100 1.80 -32.69 -10.04
CA SER A 100 3.20 -32.52 -10.49
C SER A 100 3.63 -31.15 -11.03
N THR A 101 2.81 -30.10 -10.96
CA THR A 101 3.22 -28.81 -11.55
C THR A 101 4.10 -28.02 -10.60
N ALA A 102 5.40 -28.14 -10.82
CA ALA A 102 6.38 -27.14 -10.43
C ALA A 102 5.92 -25.77 -10.97
N ARG A 103 5.28 -24.96 -10.12
CA ARG A 103 5.10 -23.52 -10.36
C ARG A 103 6.48 -22.95 -10.68
N ARG A 104 6.61 -22.22 -11.78
CA ARG A 104 7.88 -21.69 -12.28
C ARG A 104 7.86 -20.17 -12.24
N VAL A 105 9.04 -19.57 -12.20
CA VAL A 105 9.21 -18.11 -12.29
C VAL A 105 9.58 -17.71 -13.71
N TYR A 106 8.95 -16.63 -14.17
CA TYR A 106 9.08 -16.09 -15.51
C TYR A 106 9.47 -14.62 -15.45
N TYR A 107 10.09 -14.15 -16.51
CA TYR A 107 10.24 -12.74 -16.80
C TYR A 107 9.49 -12.38 -18.08
N ALA A 108 9.15 -11.11 -18.26
CA ALA A 108 8.88 -10.58 -19.58
C ALA A 108 9.37 -9.13 -19.74
N TYR A 109 9.65 -8.75 -20.98
CA TYR A 109 9.98 -7.38 -21.36
C TYR A 109 9.01 -6.87 -22.42
N ILE A 110 8.38 -5.75 -22.08
CA ILE A 110 7.47 -5.01 -22.94
C ILE A 110 8.21 -3.78 -23.44
N SER A 111 8.33 -3.63 -24.75
CA SER A 111 8.97 -2.46 -25.36
C SER A 111 8.22 -1.16 -25.03
N ASN A 112 8.84 -0.01 -25.30
CA ASN A 112 8.19 1.28 -25.17
C ASN A 112 6.95 1.46 -26.08
N THR A 113 6.79 0.61 -27.10
CA THR A 113 5.60 0.58 -27.98
C THR A 113 4.54 -0.42 -27.53
N GLY A 114 4.73 -1.11 -26.40
CA GLY A 114 3.78 -2.10 -25.87
C GLY A 114 3.93 -3.50 -26.45
N SER A 115 5.02 -3.80 -27.19
CA SER A 115 5.24 -5.11 -27.79
C SER A 115 6.00 -6.02 -26.83
N ILE A 116 5.55 -7.28 -26.69
CA ILE A 116 6.26 -8.29 -25.89
C ILE A 116 7.51 -8.73 -26.67
N LEU A 117 8.70 -8.40 -26.17
CA LEU A 117 9.98 -8.73 -26.82
C LEU A 117 10.69 -9.94 -26.19
N GLY A 118 10.35 -10.28 -24.95
CA GLY A 118 10.83 -11.47 -24.27
C GLY A 118 9.80 -11.94 -23.25
N SER A 119 9.56 -13.24 -23.17
CA SER A 119 8.76 -13.88 -22.12
C SER A 119 9.16 -15.35 -22.00
N ASN A 120 9.84 -15.71 -20.91
CA ASN A 120 10.28 -17.09 -20.69
C ASN A 120 10.55 -17.37 -19.21
N GLU A 121 10.77 -18.64 -18.89
CA GLU A 121 11.20 -19.08 -17.57
C GLU A 121 12.58 -18.47 -17.25
N ILE A 122 12.78 -18.05 -16.00
CA ILE A 122 14.08 -17.57 -15.53
C ILE A 122 15.04 -18.76 -15.38
N THR A 123 14.57 -19.84 -14.77
CA THR A 123 15.36 -21.05 -14.54
C THR A 123 15.05 -22.13 -15.57
N ASN A 124 15.95 -23.10 -15.73
CA ASN A 124 15.71 -24.30 -16.54
C ASN A 124 15.47 -25.56 -15.67
N PHE A 125 15.38 -25.41 -14.35
CA PHE A 125 15.18 -26.51 -13.41
C PHE A 125 13.70 -26.68 -13.10
N THR A 126 13.19 -27.90 -13.12
CA THR A 126 11.79 -28.16 -12.74
C THR A 126 11.68 -28.38 -11.24
N ASN A 127 11.63 -27.28 -10.49
CA ASN A 127 11.45 -27.16 -9.04
C ASN A 127 10.22 -26.31 -8.74
N ARG A 128 9.70 -26.41 -7.52
CA ARG A 128 8.62 -25.53 -7.08
C ARG A 128 9.22 -24.16 -6.73
N GLU A 129 8.86 -23.16 -7.52
CA GLU A 129 9.31 -21.78 -7.42
C GLU A 129 8.10 -20.86 -7.25
N GLY A 130 8.27 -19.63 -6.77
CA GLY A 130 7.21 -18.62 -6.83
C GLY A 130 7.43 -17.40 -5.95
N TYR A 131 6.38 -16.58 -5.84
CA TYR A 131 6.40 -15.26 -5.23
C TYR A 131 7.64 -14.46 -5.67
N SER A 132 7.82 -14.41 -6.98
CA SER A 132 8.96 -13.73 -7.58
C SER A 132 8.89 -12.24 -7.33
N THR A 133 10.06 -11.62 -7.21
CA THR A 133 10.24 -10.18 -7.10
C THR A 133 11.22 -9.69 -8.15
N LEU A 134 11.06 -8.42 -8.52
CA LEU A 134 11.87 -7.72 -9.49
C LEU A 134 12.27 -6.36 -8.89
N ALA A 135 13.48 -5.91 -9.19
CA ALA A 135 13.84 -4.51 -9.16
C ALA A 135 14.67 -4.19 -10.40
N VAL A 136 14.40 -3.06 -11.05
CA VAL A 136 15.19 -2.58 -12.19
C VAL A 136 16.12 -1.48 -11.72
N ASP A 137 17.41 -1.62 -12.02
CA ASP A 137 18.37 -0.59 -11.68
C ASP A 137 18.03 0.74 -12.39
N PRO A 138 17.80 1.85 -11.67
CA PRO A 138 17.34 3.10 -12.27
C PRO A 138 18.40 3.77 -13.16
N ILE A 139 19.66 3.34 -13.12
CA ILE A 139 20.74 3.92 -13.92
C ILE A 139 21.03 3.10 -15.17
N SER A 140 21.36 1.80 -15.02
CA SER A 140 21.74 0.93 -16.12
C SER A 140 20.56 0.14 -16.72
N GLY A 141 19.38 0.16 -16.09
CA GLY A 141 18.19 -0.57 -16.55
C GLY A 141 18.26 -2.09 -16.39
N LYS A 142 19.27 -2.61 -15.68
CA LYS A 142 19.47 -4.05 -15.49
C LYS A 142 18.46 -4.57 -14.45
N PRO A 143 17.70 -5.63 -14.76
CA PRO A 143 16.75 -6.20 -13.82
C PRO A 143 17.41 -7.25 -12.91
N LEU A 144 17.04 -7.21 -11.63
CA LEU A 144 17.47 -8.11 -10.58
C LEU A 144 16.24 -8.85 -10.06
N TYR A 145 16.33 -10.17 -9.94
CA TYR A 145 15.21 -11.05 -9.61
C TYR A 145 15.52 -11.87 -8.36
N ALA A 146 14.50 -12.13 -7.56
CA ALA A 146 14.56 -13.16 -6.52
C ALA A 146 13.23 -13.92 -6.43
N TRP A 147 13.27 -15.16 -5.93
CA TRP A 147 12.09 -15.99 -5.70
C TRP A 147 12.42 -17.06 -4.66
N HIS A 148 11.39 -17.60 -4.01
CA HIS A 148 11.60 -18.74 -3.11
C HIS A 148 11.57 -20.07 -3.89
N THR A 149 12.28 -21.08 -3.42
CA THR A 149 12.25 -22.39 -4.07
C THR A 149 12.79 -23.53 -3.20
N GLU A 150 12.24 -24.73 -3.38
CA GLU A 150 12.62 -25.97 -2.69
C GLU A 150 13.78 -26.67 -3.44
N VAL A 151 15.05 -26.25 -3.24
CA VAL A 151 16.16 -26.69 -4.13
C VAL A 151 17.09 -27.76 -3.56
N ASN A 152 17.00 -28.07 -2.27
CA ASN A 152 17.87 -29.09 -1.66
C ASN A 152 17.30 -30.52 -1.67
N GLY A 153 16.26 -30.79 -2.46
CA GLY A 153 15.55 -32.09 -2.49
C GLY A 153 14.80 -32.42 -1.19
N SER A 154 14.86 -31.53 -0.21
CA SER A 154 13.99 -31.50 0.96
C SER A 154 12.78 -30.65 0.61
N ALA A 155 11.61 -31.27 0.43
CA ALA A 155 10.34 -30.56 0.28
C ALA A 155 9.90 -29.82 1.58
N ALA A 156 10.80 -29.70 2.57
CA ALA A 156 10.49 -29.20 3.91
C ALA A 156 11.09 -27.82 4.22
N VAL A 157 12.00 -27.28 3.40
CA VAL A 157 12.57 -25.94 3.56
C VAL A 157 12.85 -25.32 2.19
N ALA A 158 12.28 -24.16 1.91
CA ALA A 158 12.55 -23.38 0.71
C ALA A 158 13.62 -22.30 0.98
N ASP A 159 14.46 -22.01 0.00
CA ASP A 159 15.50 -20.96 0.01
C ASP A 159 15.06 -19.78 -0.87
N VAL A 160 15.71 -18.62 -0.73
CA VAL A 160 15.55 -17.50 -1.68
C VAL A 160 16.69 -17.50 -2.68
N GLN A 161 16.36 -17.82 -3.93
CA GLN A 161 17.27 -17.69 -5.06
C GLN A 161 17.24 -16.28 -5.63
N PHE A 162 18.37 -15.89 -6.22
CA PHE A 162 18.59 -14.59 -6.84
C PHE A 162 19.35 -14.75 -8.16
N THR A 163 19.02 -13.90 -9.14
CA THR A 163 19.84 -13.65 -10.33
C THR A 163 19.66 -12.22 -10.82
N SER A 164 20.46 -11.84 -11.81
CA SER A 164 20.31 -10.61 -12.58
C SER A 164 20.36 -10.93 -14.07
N ASP A 165 19.68 -10.13 -14.88
CA ASP A 165 19.79 -10.18 -16.33
C ASP A 165 20.80 -9.12 -16.78
N ALA A 166 21.79 -9.53 -17.58
CA ALA A 166 22.74 -8.61 -18.17
C ALA A 166 22.07 -7.61 -19.11
N PHE A 167 20.85 -7.84 -19.59
CA PHE A 167 19.99 -6.93 -20.35
C PHE A 167 20.75 -5.92 -21.25
N ILE A 168 21.29 -6.43 -22.36
CA ILE A 168 22.20 -5.68 -23.24
C ILE A 168 21.48 -5.33 -24.53
N ASP A 169 21.46 -4.04 -24.90
CA ASP A 169 20.84 -3.54 -26.12
C ASP A 169 19.38 -4.01 -26.34
N GLY A 170 18.61 -4.11 -25.24
CA GLY A 170 17.21 -4.55 -25.25
C GLY A 170 17.03 -6.07 -25.36
N LEU A 171 18.11 -6.86 -25.37
CA LEU A 171 18.06 -8.33 -25.32
C LEU A 171 17.93 -8.80 -23.87
N THR A 172 16.93 -9.64 -23.62
CA THR A 172 16.62 -10.22 -22.31
C THR A 172 16.96 -11.70 -22.22
N GLY A 173 16.91 -12.26 -21.02
CA GLY A 173 17.19 -13.67 -20.73
C GLY A 173 18.70 -13.95 -20.68
N LEU A 174 19.53 -12.92 -20.50
CA LEU A 174 20.98 -13.04 -20.36
C LEU A 174 21.32 -13.18 -18.87
N PHE A 175 20.77 -14.22 -18.24
CA PHE A 175 20.88 -14.41 -16.80
C PHE A 175 22.30 -14.78 -16.37
N ASN A 176 22.74 -14.11 -15.31
CA ASN A 176 23.92 -14.50 -14.56
C ASN A 176 23.67 -15.76 -13.72
N ASP A 177 24.74 -16.31 -13.16
CA ASP A 177 24.67 -17.49 -12.30
C ASP A 177 23.68 -17.29 -11.13
N PHE A 178 22.89 -18.34 -10.87
CA PHE A 178 21.95 -18.36 -9.75
C PHE A 178 22.70 -18.49 -8.43
N VAL A 179 22.34 -17.66 -7.46
CA VAL A 179 22.85 -17.71 -6.09
C VAL A 179 21.71 -17.78 -5.08
N TYR A 180 21.99 -18.30 -3.89
CA TYR A 180 21.05 -18.19 -2.77
C TYR A 180 21.34 -16.87 -2.03
N SER A 181 20.46 -15.88 -2.22
CA SER A 181 20.56 -14.64 -1.44
C SER A 181 20.13 -14.87 0.01
N ILE A 182 19.22 -15.82 0.27
CA ILE A 182 18.92 -16.31 1.62
C ILE A 182 18.91 -17.83 1.57
N ASP A 183 19.87 -18.45 2.24
CA ASP A 183 20.03 -19.90 2.36
C ASP A 183 19.45 -20.35 3.72
N ASN A 184 18.25 -20.91 3.71
CA ASN A 184 17.46 -21.19 4.88
C ASN A 184 17.99 -22.43 5.62
N THR A 185 18.81 -22.17 6.63
CA THR A 185 19.04 -23.00 7.82
C THR A 185 19.30 -22.09 9.02
N ILE A 186 18.69 -20.90 8.98
CA ILE A 186 19.08 -19.73 9.76
C ILE A 186 18.63 -19.91 11.20
N THR A 187 19.58 -19.71 12.12
CA THR A 187 19.34 -19.68 13.56
C THR A 187 19.38 -18.24 14.04
N ILE A 188 18.34 -17.80 14.76
CA ILE A 188 18.27 -16.48 15.37
C ILE A 188 18.10 -16.64 16.86
N THR A 189 18.88 -15.90 17.64
CA THR A 189 18.65 -15.69 19.07
C THR A 189 18.07 -14.30 19.25
N SER A 190 16.82 -14.23 19.70
CA SER A 190 16.15 -12.97 19.98
C SER A 190 16.84 -12.23 21.14
N PRO A 191 16.65 -10.91 21.28
CA PRO A 191 17.09 -10.16 22.45
C PRO A 191 16.58 -10.73 23.79
N SER A 192 15.41 -11.39 23.80
CA SER A 192 14.89 -12.10 24.97
C SER A 192 15.63 -13.41 25.31
N GLY A 193 16.60 -13.83 24.50
CA GLY A 193 17.44 -15.01 24.71
C GLY A 193 16.83 -16.32 24.17
N VAL A 194 15.70 -16.25 23.47
CA VAL A 194 15.06 -17.41 22.85
C VAL A 194 15.71 -17.66 21.49
N THR A 195 16.07 -18.91 21.22
CA THR A 195 16.72 -19.28 19.95
C THR A 195 15.76 -20.08 19.08
N SER A 196 15.43 -19.56 17.90
CA SER A 196 14.70 -20.28 16.85
C SER A 196 15.67 -20.89 15.85
N THR A 197 15.49 -22.16 15.52
CA THR A 197 16.37 -22.94 14.62
C THR A 197 15.65 -23.47 13.39
N ASN A 198 14.34 -23.27 13.30
CA ASN A 198 13.44 -23.74 12.25
C ASN A 198 12.95 -22.57 11.37
N ASN A 199 13.69 -21.46 11.32
CA ASN A 199 13.28 -20.30 10.54
C ASN A 199 13.34 -20.62 9.04
N GLU A 200 12.35 -20.12 8.31
CA GLU A 200 12.21 -20.28 6.87
C GLU A 200 11.77 -18.95 6.27
N PHE A 201 12.75 -18.15 5.83
CA PHE A 201 12.52 -16.82 5.27
C PHE A 201 12.24 -16.91 3.78
N ILE A 202 10.98 -16.73 3.39
CA ILE A 202 10.48 -16.90 2.03
C ILE A 202 9.65 -15.68 1.58
N TRP A 203 8.90 -15.78 0.49
CA TRP A 203 8.10 -14.67 -0.08
C TRP A 203 8.91 -13.39 -0.28
N PRO A 204 9.95 -13.43 -1.12
CA PRO A 204 10.91 -12.34 -1.19
C PRO A 204 10.32 -11.06 -1.79
N THR A 205 10.83 -9.93 -1.33
CA THR A 205 10.67 -8.62 -1.99
C THR A 205 12.05 -8.00 -2.18
N THR A 206 12.27 -7.38 -3.35
CA THR A 206 13.53 -6.75 -3.72
C THR A 206 13.34 -5.29 -4.05
N VAL A 207 14.24 -4.45 -3.54
CA VAL A 207 14.33 -3.01 -3.88
C VAL A 207 15.80 -2.63 -4.14
N ILE A 208 16.01 -1.55 -4.88
CA ILE A 208 17.34 -1.01 -5.16
C ILE A 208 17.41 0.40 -4.57
N GLY A 209 18.49 0.69 -3.84
CA GLY A 209 18.72 2.00 -3.24
C GLY A 209 20.16 2.49 -3.41
N PRO A 210 20.48 3.64 -2.81
CA PRO A 210 21.84 4.17 -2.73
C PRO A 210 22.83 3.17 -2.08
N SER A 211 24.11 3.29 -2.41
CA SER A 211 25.20 2.50 -1.84
C SER A 211 26.24 3.39 -1.15
N PRO A 212 26.88 2.93 -0.06
CA PRO A 212 28.05 3.61 0.50
C PRO A 212 29.30 3.47 -0.38
N VAL A 213 29.28 2.58 -1.38
CA VAL A 213 30.39 2.37 -2.32
C VAL A 213 30.22 3.31 -3.51
N ALA A 214 31.19 4.18 -3.75
CA ALA A 214 31.13 5.17 -4.81
C ALA A 214 30.87 4.53 -6.19
N GLY A 215 29.87 5.06 -6.91
CA GLY A 215 29.46 4.60 -8.24
C GLY A 215 28.54 3.38 -8.25
N LYS A 216 28.32 2.73 -7.09
CA LYS A 216 27.45 1.57 -6.97
C LYS A 216 26.07 1.94 -6.46
N ARG A 217 25.14 1.01 -6.64
CA ARG A 217 23.83 0.94 -6.00
C ARG A 217 23.81 -0.30 -5.10
N ARG A 218 22.84 -0.38 -4.20
CA ARG A 218 22.67 -1.54 -3.33
C ARG A 218 21.33 -2.20 -3.62
N VAL A 219 21.37 -3.50 -3.88
CA VAL A 219 20.15 -4.33 -3.91
C VAL A 219 19.88 -4.83 -2.50
N TYR A 220 18.61 -4.81 -2.10
CA TYR A 220 18.11 -5.40 -0.87
C TYR A 220 17.07 -6.46 -1.21
N VAL A 221 17.17 -7.63 -0.59
CA VAL A 221 16.22 -8.73 -0.69
C VAL A 221 15.75 -9.06 0.73
N VAL A 222 14.47 -8.91 1.01
CA VAL A 222 13.87 -9.33 2.28
C VAL A 222 13.14 -10.65 2.10
N GLY A 223 13.41 -11.62 2.97
CA GLY A 223 12.58 -12.81 3.17
C GLY A 223 11.80 -12.70 4.48
N ARG A 224 10.62 -13.33 4.53
CA ARG A 224 9.68 -13.30 5.65
C ARG A 224 9.55 -14.68 6.25
N ASN A 225 9.61 -14.78 7.57
CA ASN A 225 9.60 -16.06 8.24
C ASN A 225 8.21 -16.74 8.17
N TYR A 226 8.15 -17.87 7.48
CA TYR A 226 6.96 -18.72 7.38
C TYR A 226 6.58 -19.37 8.72
N VAL A 227 7.55 -19.56 9.60
CA VAL A 227 7.40 -20.29 10.86
C VAL A 227 7.45 -19.32 12.03
N SER A 228 6.53 -19.44 12.99
CA SER A 228 6.69 -18.80 14.29
C SER A 228 7.50 -19.69 15.24
N GLY A 229 8.38 -19.09 16.03
CA GLY A 229 9.09 -19.78 17.11
C GLY A 229 8.21 -20.11 18.33
N ALA A 230 7.00 -19.57 18.38
CA ALA A 230 6.14 -19.57 19.56
C ALA A 230 4.74 -20.15 19.31
N VAL A 231 4.20 -19.98 18.11
CA VAL A 231 2.81 -20.30 17.74
C VAL A 231 2.76 -21.18 16.48
N GLY A 232 1.71 -21.96 16.28
CA GLY A 232 1.47 -22.75 15.06
C GLY A 232 1.02 -21.93 13.84
N ALA A 233 1.46 -20.68 13.70
CA ALA A 233 1.10 -19.76 12.61
C ALA A 233 2.32 -18.90 12.20
N PRO A 234 2.35 -18.29 11.00
CA PRO A 234 3.47 -17.46 10.58
C PRO A 234 3.69 -16.25 11.50
N SER A 235 4.96 -15.96 11.83
CA SER A 235 5.34 -14.72 12.54
C SER A 235 5.82 -13.63 11.59
N GLU A 236 6.21 -13.96 10.36
CA GLU A 236 6.65 -13.00 9.33
C GLU A 236 7.75 -12.01 9.76
N ASN A 237 8.55 -12.34 10.79
CA ASN A 237 9.75 -11.55 11.09
C ASN A 237 10.73 -11.60 9.89
N PRO A 238 11.43 -10.51 9.58
CA PRO A 238 12.19 -10.39 8.35
C PRO A 238 13.67 -10.77 8.49
N TYR A 239 14.23 -11.31 7.41
CA TYR A 239 15.67 -11.44 7.20
C TYR A 239 16.06 -10.75 5.90
N PHE A 240 17.01 -9.84 5.98
CA PHE A 240 17.44 -9.02 4.85
C PHE A 240 18.81 -9.49 4.38
N ALA A 241 18.94 -9.69 3.07
CA ALA A 241 20.21 -9.83 2.36
C ALA A 241 20.43 -8.59 1.48
N PHE A 242 21.64 -8.05 1.44
CA PHE A 242 21.95 -6.91 0.59
C PHE A 242 23.36 -6.97 0.02
N ALA A 243 23.54 -6.41 -1.18
CA ALA A 243 24.81 -6.41 -1.90
C ALA A 243 24.96 -5.16 -2.78
N ASP A 244 26.20 -4.68 -2.92
CA ASP A 244 26.53 -3.53 -3.78
C ASP A 244 26.89 -3.97 -5.19
N PHE A 245 26.39 -3.24 -6.19
CA PHE A 245 26.63 -3.53 -7.61
C PHE A 245 26.68 -2.24 -8.45
N ASP A 246 27.30 -2.29 -9.61
CA ASP A 246 27.05 -1.35 -10.69
C ASP A 246 26.62 -2.07 -11.99
N GLY A 247 26.39 -1.30 -13.07
CA GLY A 247 25.94 -1.90 -14.33
C GLY A 247 26.97 -2.83 -14.96
N ASN A 248 28.26 -2.55 -14.78
CA ASN A 248 29.34 -3.37 -15.32
C ASN A 248 29.47 -4.68 -14.54
N ASP A 249 29.29 -4.64 -13.21
CA ASP A 249 29.25 -5.86 -12.40
C ASP A 249 28.20 -6.84 -12.94
N ILE A 250 27.01 -6.35 -13.27
CA ILE A 250 25.92 -7.18 -13.81
C ILE A 250 26.24 -7.67 -15.23
N GLU A 251 26.75 -6.81 -16.12
CA GLU A 251 27.10 -7.22 -17.48
C GLU A 251 28.22 -8.26 -17.54
N GLN A 252 29.17 -8.22 -16.59
CA GLN A 252 30.30 -9.13 -16.51
C GLN A 252 29.98 -10.42 -15.72
N GLY A 253 28.79 -10.52 -15.12
CA GLY A 253 28.44 -11.62 -14.23
C GLY A 253 29.30 -11.67 -12.97
N THR A 254 29.74 -10.51 -12.47
CA THR A 254 30.50 -10.42 -11.22
C THR A 254 29.65 -10.93 -10.06
N GLN A 255 30.20 -11.90 -9.31
CA GLN A 255 29.52 -12.42 -8.13
C GLN A 255 29.36 -11.32 -7.07
N LEU A 256 28.12 -11.08 -6.66
CA LEU A 256 27.80 -10.09 -5.62
C LEU A 256 28.20 -10.59 -4.23
N VAL A 257 28.66 -9.67 -3.38
CA VAL A 257 29.05 -9.96 -1.99
C VAL A 257 27.89 -9.59 -1.08
N TRP A 258 27.28 -10.59 -0.48
CA TRP A 258 26.09 -10.45 0.35
C TRP A 258 26.43 -10.16 1.81
N SER A 259 25.67 -9.25 2.40
CA SER A 259 25.63 -8.95 3.83
C SER A 259 24.20 -9.10 4.34
N PHE A 260 24.03 -9.24 5.65
CA PHE A 260 22.75 -9.63 6.24
C PHE A 260 22.40 -8.78 7.46
N THR A 261 21.10 -8.58 7.67
CA THR A 261 20.55 -7.98 8.90
C THR A 261 19.15 -8.52 9.16
N HIS A 262 18.65 -8.36 10.37
CA HIS A 262 17.31 -8.75 10.81
C HIS A 262 16.85 -7.75 11.88
N ILE A 263 15.53 -7.65 12.12
CA ILE A 263 14.97 -6.66 13.05
C ILE A 263 14.85 -7.30 14.45
N PRO A 264 15.67 -6.89 15.44
CA PRO A 264 15.69 -7.54 16.75
C PRO A 264 14.35 -7.52 17.49
N GLU A 265 13.57 -6.44 17.32
CA GLU A 265 12.25 -6.31 17.91
C GLU A 265 11.26 -7.34 17.34
N MET A 266 11.28 -7.55 16.03
CA MET A 266 10.42 -8.56 15.38
C MET A 266 10.88 -9.99 15.69
N ASP A 267 12.16 -10.21 15.99
CA ASP A 267 12.62 -11.49 16.51
C ASP A 267 12.10 -11.77 17.92
N ASN A 268 11.96 -10.73 18.77
CA ASN A 268 11.28 -10.87 20.05
C ASN A 268 9.80 -11.22 19.84
N TRP A 269 9.12 -10.58 18.89
CA TRP A 269 7.73 -10.90 18.56
C TRP A 269 7.58 -12.35 18.12
N ASN A 270 8.48 -12.83 17.26
CA ASN A 270 8.52 -14.22 16.83
C ASN A 270 8.77 -15.22 17.97
N ALA A 271 9.50 -14.80 19.00
CA ALA A 271 9.81 -15.61 20.17
C ALA A 271 8.74 -15.55 21.27
N ASP A 272 7.78 -14.61 21.22
CA ASP A 272 6.78 -14.43 22.26
C ASP A 272 5.65 -15.47 22.14
N SER A 273 5.61 -16.42 23.06
CA SER A 273 4.61 -17.49 23.11
C SER A 273 3.29 -17.10 23.77
N VAL A 274 3.17 -15.87 24.27
CA VAL A 274 1.98 -15.38 24.98
C VAL A 274 1.30 -14.28 24.18
N ASN A 275 2.06 -13.27 23.76
CA ASN A 275 1.58 -12.12 23.01
C ASN A 275 2.00 -12.27 21.56
N TRP A 276 1.13 -12.89 20.78
CA TRP A 276 1.39 -13.15 19.38
C TRP A 276 1.15 -11.89 18.56
N ARG A 277 2.17 -11.46 17.82
CA ARG A 277 2.08 -10.38 16.83
C ARG A 277 2.30 -10.94 15.45
N ARG A 278 1.42 -10.58 14.53
CA ARG A 278 1.58 -10.88 13.11
C ARG A 278 1.78 -9.60 12.31
N PRO A 279 2.99 -9.38 11.78
CA PRO A 279 3.33 -8.24 10.95
C PRO A 279 2.88 -8.40 9.49
N PHE A 280 2.42 -7.31 8.88
CA PHE A 280 2.15 -7.16 7.45
C PHE A 280 2.93 -5.96 6.93
N HIS A 281 4.16 -6.19 6.44
CA HIS A 281 5.10 -5.13 6.11
C HIS A 281 5.73 -5.28 4.72
N ALA A 282 6.21 -4.17 4.21
CA ALA A 282 6.94 -4.05 2.97
C ALA A 282 8.27 -3.31 3.18
N ILE A 283 9.24 -3.63 2.33
CA ILE A 283 10.55 -2.99 2.31
C ILE A 283 10.52 -1.76 1.41
N CYS A 284 11.15 -0.66 1.83
CA CYS A 284 11.48 0.46 0.97
C CYS A 284 12.81 1.10 1.42
N VAL A 285 13.37 1.96 0.58
CA VAL A 285 14.66 2.63 0.83
C VAL A 285 14.56 4.09 0.40
N ASP A 286 15.13 4.99 1.20
CA ASP A 286 15.18 6.42 0.85
C ASP A 286 16.48 6.78 0.10
N ASN A 287 16.52 8.02 -0.40
CA ASN A 287 17.70 8.55 -1.09
C ASN A 287 18.90 8.83 -0.15
N SER A 288 18.69 8.80 1.16
CA SER A 288 19.76 8.93 2.17
C SER A 288 20.41 7.59 2.52
N GLY A 289 19.92 6.49 1.95
CA GLY A 289 20.41 5.14 2.25
C GLY A 289 19.85 4.59 3.56
N ASN A 290 18.72 5.06 4.04
CA ASN A 290 18.00 4.40 5.12
C ASN A 290 17.15 3.26 4.55
N LEU A 291 17.25 2.09 5.17
CA LEU A 291 16.43 0.93 4.87
C LEU A 291 15.21 0.94 5.80
N TYR A 292 14.02 0.76 5.25
CA TYR A 292 12.79 0.72 6.01
C TYR A 292 12.05 -0.60 5.83
N TYR A 293 11.34 -1.00 6.89
CA TYR A 293 10.34 -2.06 6.86
C TYR A 293 9.07 -1.51 7.51
N VAL A 294 8.04 -1.31 6.69
CA VAL A 294 6.88 -0.46 7.00
C VAL A 294 5.59 -1.21 6.75
N GLY A 295 4.61 -1.02 7.64
CA GLY A 295 3.35 -1.71 7.55
C GLY A 295 2.54 -1.56 8.82
N TYR A 296 1.78 -2.60 9.13
CA TYR A 296 1.05 -2.68 10.38
C TYR A 296 1.13 -4.10 10.93
N HIS A 297 0.70 -4.31 12.17
CA HIS A 297 0.57 -5.65 12.73
C HIS A 297 -0.78 -5.86 13.40
N SER A 298 -1.15 -7.14 13.54
CA SER A 298 -2.21 -7.56 14.45
C SER A 298 -1.61 -8.18 15.69
N ALA A 299 -2.16 -7.89 16.87
CA ALA A 299 -1.62 -8.37 18.15
C ALA A 299 -2.71 -9.04 19.00
N TYR A 300 -2.43 -10.23 19.52
CA TYR A 300 -3.36 -11.00 20.34
C TYR A 300 -2.67 -11.72 21.50
N VAL A 301 -3.37 -11.85 22.62
CA VAL A 301 -3.05 -12.80 23.68
C VAL A 301 -3.66 -14.15 23.33
N GLY A 302 -2.82 -15.17 23.28
CA GLY A 302 -3.25 -16.51 22.86
C GLY A 302 -3.44 -16.64 21.35
N THR A 303 -4.00 -17.78 20.92
CA THR A 303 -4.08 -18.16 19.50
C THR A 303 -5.41 -18.86 19.22
N GLY A 304 -5.95 -18.74 18.00
CA GLY A 304 -7.22 -19.35 17.62
C GLY A 304 -8.45 -18.52 17.99
N ALA A 305 -9.62 -19.16 18.10
CA ALA A 305 -10.91 -18.49 18.26
C ALA A 305 -11.11 -17.75 19.59
N ASP A 306 -10.34 -18.10 20.63
CA ASP A 306 -10.41 -17.47 21.97
C ASP A 306 -9.34 -16.38 22.15
N ALA A 307 -8.64 -16.00 21.09
CA ALA A 307 -7.59 -14.98 21.15
C ALA A 307 -8.18 -13.60 21.47
N VAL A 308 -7.53 -12.87 22.36
CA VAL A 308 -7.97 -11.54 22.80
C VAL A 308 -7.04 -10.49 22.21
N GLU A 309 -7.57 -9.49 21.52
CA GLU A 309 -6.73 -8.44 20.92
C GLU A 309 -5.92 -7.69 21.99
N ILE A 310 -4.70 -7.33 21.64
CA ILE A 310 -3.85 -6.43 22.39
C ILE A 310 -4.01 -5.04 21.79
N VAL A 311 -4.51 -4.09 22.59
CA VAL A 311 -4.63 -2.69 22.18
C VAL A 311 -3.29 -2.00 22.35
N GLU A 312 -2.59 -1.78 21.23
CA GLU A 312 -1.31 -1.08 21.15
C GLU A 312 -1.19 -0.33 19.81
N PRO A 313 -0.21 0.59 19.65
CA PRO A 313 0.09 1.17 18.35
C PRO A 313 0.39 0.07 17.33
N ASP A 314 -0.38 0.03 16.25
CA ASP A 314 -0.41 -1.05 15.26
C ASP A 314 0.22 -0.66 13.91
N LEU A 315 0.42 0.64 13.64
CA LEU A 315 1.22 1.10 12.50
C LEU A 315 2.69 1.10 12.87
N ASP A 316 3.53 0.49 12.03
CA ASP A 316 4.94 0.28 12.31
C ASP A 316 5.84 0.86 11.21
N VAL A 317 6.91 1.53 11.64
CA VAL A 317 8.07 1.84 10.80
C VAL A 317 9.32 1.38 11.53
N PHE A 318 10.00 0.38 10.95
CA PHE A 318 11.36 0.00 11.36
C PHE A 318 12.37 0.63 10.41
N LYS A 319 13.35 1.35 10.95
CA LYS A 319 14.38 2.07 10.19
C LYS A 319 15.77 1.55 10.52
N CYS A 320 16.54 1.16 9.52
CA CYS A 320 17.96 0.84 9.63
C CYS A 320 18.78 1.85 8.83
N SER A 321 19.50 2.70 9.54
CA SER A 321 20.38 3.69 8.94
C SER A 321 21.63 3.04 8.32
N ASN A 322 22.51 3.86 7.73
CA ASN A 322 23.79 3.42 7.20
C ASN A 322 23.65 2.26 6.19
N TYR A 323 22.73 2.41 5.24
CA TYR A 323 22.54 1.48 4.12
C TYR A 323 22.19 0.05 4.55
N GLY A 324 21.47 -0.12 5.67
CA GLY A 324 21.11 -1.42 6.25
C GLY A 324 22.16 -2.01 7.20
N GLN A 325 23.20 -1.24 7.53
CA GLN A 325 24.29 -1.64 8.44
C GLN A 325 24.28 -0.89 9.77
N GLY A 326 23.27 -0.04 10.00
CA GLY A 326 23.06 0.69 11.24
C GLY A 326 22.34 -0.14 12.30
N THR A 327 21.93 0.54 13.36
CA THR A 327 21.01 0.00 14.37
C THR A 327 19.57 0.20 13.90
N TRP A 328 18.71 -0.79 14.17
CA TRP A 328 17.28 -0.67 13.92
C TRP A 328 16.59 0.22 14.96
N GLU A 329 15.80 1.16 14.47
CA GLU A 329 14.91 2.05 15.24
C GLU A 329 13.46 1.69 14.93
N TYR A 330 12.57 1.86 15.91
CA TYR A 330 11.13 1.57 15.78
C TYR A 330 10.30 2.82 16.07
N PHE A 331 9.35 3.10 15.18
CA PHE A 331 8.35 4.15 15.31
C PHE A 331 6.97 3.51 15.18
N GLY A 332 6.09 3.80 16.14
CA GLY A 332 4.73 3.24 16.20
C GLY A 332 3.66 4.32 16.26
N SER A 333 2.51 4.08 15.63
CA SER A 333 1.30 4.91 15.74
C SER A 333 0.04 4.05 15.70
N ASN A 334 -1.12 4.62 16.02
CA ASN A 334 -2.40 3.91 15.92
C ASN A 334 -3.03 4.15 14.54
N SER A 335 -3.61 3.11 13.96
CA SER A 335 -4.41 3.15 12.72
C SER A 335 -5.85 3.60 12.96
N ASP A 336 -6.29 3.59 14.23
CA ASP A 336 -7.62 3.97 14.67
C ASP A 336 -7.95 5.43 14.34
N LEU A 337 -9.05 5.63 13.60
CA LEU A 337 -9.66 6.92 13.36
C LEU A 337 -11.08 6.95 13.95
N PRO A 338 -11.50 8.04 14.62
CA PRO A 338 -12.84 8.14 15.18
C PRO A 338 -13.92 8.13 14.08
N SER A 339 -15.09 7.59 14.43
CA SER A 339 -16.29 7.60 13.58
C SER A 339 -17.52 7.93 14.42
N VAL A 340 -18.71 7.95 13.81
CA VAL A 340 -19.99 8.22 14.48
C VAL A 340 -21.03 7.16 14.11
N ASN A 341 -22.08 7.02 14.92
CA ASN A 341 -23.20 6.12 14.63
C ASN A 341 -24.39 6.94 14.08
N PRO A 342 -24.62 6.95 12.75
CA PRO A 342 -25.67 7.75 12.14
C PRO A 342 -27.03 7.20 12.54
N LEU A 343 -27.92 8.05 13.06
CA LEU A 343 -29.29 7.68 13.45
C LEU A 343 -29.40 6.43 14.35
N ASN A 344 -28.37 6.10 15.14
CA ASN A 344 -28.30 4.88 15.95
C ASN A 344 -28.44 3.58 15.12
N TYR A 345 -28.00 3.61 13.87
CA TYR A 345 -28.13 2.51 12.91
C TYR A 345 -27.37 1.26 13.34
N PHE A 346 -26.13 1.43 13.81
CA PHE A 346 -25.28 0.31 14.23
C PHE A 346 -25.64 -0.10 15.67
N VAL A 347 -26.04 -1.36 15.84
CA VAL A 347 -26.53 -1.89 17.12
C VAL A 347 -25.77 -3.15 17.54
N ASP A 348 -25.64 -3.34 18.86
CA ASP A 348 -25.12 -4.57 19.45
C ASP A 348 -26.23 -5.64 19.50
N THR A 349 -26.19 -6.57 18.54
CA THR A 349 -27.17 -7.66 18.44
C THR A 349 -27.10 -8.64 19.60
N ASN A 350 -25.99 -8.68 20.34
CA ASN A 350 -25.81 -9.54 21.51
C ASN A 350 -26.30 -8.86 22.80
N ASN A 351 -26.61 -7.56 22.75
CA ASN A 351 -27.03 -6.76 23.89
C ASN A 351 -28.36 -6.03 23.62
N ASN A 352 -29.40 -6.81 23.32
CA ASN A 352 -30.76 -6.33 23.09
C ASN A 352 -30.88 -5.23 22.00
N ASN A 353 -30.01 -5.27 20.98
CA ASN A 353 -29.96 -4.28 19.90
C ASN A 353 -29.75 -2.85 20.43
N LEU A 354 -28.96 -2.69 21.51
CA LEU A 354 -28.57 -1.36 21.98
C LEU A 354 -27.66 -0.68 20.94
N PRO A 355 -27.93 0.57 20.55
CA PRO A 355 -27.05 1.30 19.64
C PRO A 355 -25.65 1.52 20.21
N TYR A 356 -24.63 1.33 19.39
CA TYR A 356 -23.26 1.73 19.73
C TYR A 356 -23.19 3.26 19.86
N THR A 357 -22.45 3.76 20.85
CA THR A 357 -22.20 5.21 20.97
C THR A 357 -21.14 5.67 19.97
N ASN A 358 -21.07 6.97 19.68
CA ASN A 358 -20.04 7.52 18.79
C ASN A 358 -18.62 7.21 19.29
N GLU A 359 -18.40 7.19 20.61
CA GLU A 359 -17.10 6.87 21.20
C GLU A 359 -16.70 5.40 20.98
N GLN A 360 -17.66 4.53 20.69
CA GLN A 360 -17.41 3.13 20.37
C GLN A 360 -17.03 2.96 18.90
N MET A 361 -17.44 3.85 17.99
CA MET A 361 -17.25 3.72 16.55
C MET A 361 -15.83 4.15 16.12
N ARG A 362 -15.18 3.33 15.29
CA ARG A 362 -13.83 3.60 14.77
C ARG A 362 -13.59 2.98 13.41
N TRP A 363 -12.74 3.61 12.61
CA TRP A 363 -12.12 3.00 11.45
C TRP A 363 -10.77 2.44 11.85
N THR A 364 -10.47 1.21 11.47
CA THR A 364 -9.18 0.56 11.79
C THR A 364 -8.68 -0.23 10.58
N ILE A 365 -7.37 -0.24 10.36
CA ILE A 365 -6.77 -1.04 9.29
C ILE A 365 -7.12 -2.51 9.48
N THR A 366 -7.71 -3.13 8.47
CA THR A 366 -8.24 -4.50 8.55
C THR A 366 -8.09 -5.17 7.17
N ASN A 367 -7.91 -6.49 7.12
CA ASN A 367 -7.84 -7.25 5.86
C ASN A 367 -6.82 -6.71 4.83
N SER A 368 -5.66 -6.25 5.28
CA SER A 368 -4.65 -5.58 4.46
C SER A 368 -3.33 -6.35 4.37
N SER A 369 -3.43 -7.66 4.20
CA SER A 369 -2.30 -8.59 4.27
C SER A 369 -1.23 -8.40 3.20
N HIS A 370 -1.59 -7.84 2.05
CA HIS A 370 -0.71 -7.75 0.88
C HIS A 370 -0.54 -6.31 0.41
N LEU A 371 0.10 -5.51 1.26
CA LEU A 371 0.45 -4.11 0.97
C LEU A 371 1.84 -3.97 0.33
N ASN A 372 2.17 -2.76 -0.12
CA ASN A 372 3.54 -2.35 -0.44
C ASN A 372 3.83 -0.95 0.11
N ALA A 373 5.11 -0.65 0.31
CA ALA A 373 5.57 0.65 0.77
C ALA A 373 6.46 1.30 -0.30
N VAL A 374 6.32 2.61 -0.49
CA VAL A 374 7.09 3.41 -1.46
C VAL A 374 7.52 4.72 -0.83
N VAL A 375 8.57 5.35 -1.35
CA VAL A 375 9.05 6.66 -0.90
C VAL A 375 8.74 7.69 -1.99
N ASP A 376 8.17 8.82 -1.63
CA ASP A 376 7.98 9.95 -2.54
C ASP A 376 9.27 10.79 -2.71
N ASP A 377 9.22 11.83 -3.53
CA ASP A 377 10.39 12.70 -3.77
C ASP A 377 10.68 13.68 -2.60
N GLU A 378 9.76 13.82 -1.64
CA GLU A 378 9.86 14.64 -0.43
C GLU A 378 10.40 13.85 0.78
N GLY A 379 10.52 12.52 0.66
CA GLY A 379 10.96 11.64 1.72
C GLY A 379 9.84 11.14 2.63
N LYS A 380 8.58 11.18 2.20
CA LYS A 380 7.49 10.48 2.88
C LYS A 380 7.37 9.06 2.37
N ILE A 381 7.19 8.13 3.29
CA ILE A 381 6.84 6.75 2.97
C ILE A 381 5.33 6.65 2.86
N HIS A 382 4.82 6.04 1.81
CA HIS A 382 3.39 5.78 1.60
C HIS A 382 3.09 4.28 1.69
N CYS A 383 2.00 3.94 2.38
CA CYS A 383 1.50 2.58 2.45
C CYS A 383 -0.03 2.57 2.34
N ALA A 384 -0.54 2.05 1.22
CA ALA A 384 -1.98 1.92 0.98
C ALA A 384 -2.52 0.62 1.58
N ALA A 385 -3.69 0.69 2.21
CA ALA A 385 -4.34 -0.44 2.84
C ALA A 385 -5.87 -0.22 2.98
N ILE A 386 -6.58 -1.25 3.43
CA ILE A 386 -8.02 -1.26 3.66
C ILE A 386 -8.30 -0.91 5.14
N TRP A 387 -9.19 0.05 5.35
CA TRP A 387 -9.78 0.33 6.67
C TRP A 387 -11.21 -0.18 6.69
N ALA A 388 -11.58 -0.81 7.80
CA ALA A 388 -12.95 -1.23 8.07
C ALA A 388 -13.57 -0.36 9.16
N LEU A 389 -14.86 -0.05 9.03
CA LEU A 389 -15.63 0.53 10.13
C LEU A 389 -15.93 -0.57 11.14
N GLY A 390 -15.69 -0.28 12.40
CA GLY A 390 -15.89 -1.21 13.50
C GLY A 390 -16.15 -0.50 14.82
N ASN A 391 -15.99 -1.26 15.91
CA ASN A 391 -16.26 -0.79 17.26
C ASN A 391 -15.07 -1.01 18.21
N THR A 392 -15.19 -0.56 19.46
CA THR A 392 -14.19 -0.75 20.54
C THR A 392 -13.96 -2.18 20.95
N ASP A 393 -14.86 -3.10 20.58
CA ASP A 393 -14.77 -4.53 20.92
C ASP A 393 -14.00 -5.30 19.84
N ASN A 394 -13.22 -4.58 19.02
CA ASN A 394 -12.41 -5.10 17.93
C ASN A 394 -13.20 -5.88 16.86
N SER A 395 -14.48 -5.53 16.69
CA SER A 395 -15.34 -6.14 15.67
C SER A 395 -15.61 -5.14 14.55
N TYR A 396 -15.87 -5.60 13.33
CA TYR A 396 -16.07 -4.74 12.16
C TYR A 396 -17.25 -5.16 11.29
N TRP A 397 -17.80 -4.23 10.52
CA TRP A 397 -18.84 -4.49 9.53
C TRP A 397 -18.23 -4.76 8.15
N PRO A 398 -18.36 -5.98 7.57
CA PRO A 398 -17.69 -6.33 6.31
C PRO A 398 -18.06 -5.44 5.12
N SER A 399 -19.29 -4.93 5.08
CA SER A 399 -19.74 -4.05 3.99
C SER A 399 -19.18 -2.63 4.06
N PHE A 400 -18.46 -2.27 5.14
CA PHE A 400 -17.94 -0.92 5.38
C PHE A 400 -16.41 -0.94 5.36
N GLN A 401 -15.86 -1.17 4.17
CA GLN A 401 -14.42 -1.23 3.93
C GLN A 401 -14.02 -0.24 2.83
N VAL A 402 -12.94 0.51 3.05
CA VAL A 402 -12.47 1.58 2.15
C VAL A 402 -10.95 1.58 2.04
N VAL A 403 -10.42 2.16 0.96
CA VAL A 403 -8.97 2.24 0.72
C VAL A 403 -8.43 3.58 1.22
N LYS A 404 -7.50 3.50 2.17
CA LYS A 404 -6.77 4.65 2.71
C LYS A 404 -5.26 4.42 2.53
N GLU A 405 -4.48 5.42 2.87
CA GLU A 405 -3.06 5.24 3.12
C GLU A 405 -2.69 5.79 4.49
N PHE A 406 -1.63 5.24 5.07
CA PHE A 406 -0.84 5.98 6.04
C PHE A 406 0.48 6.41 5.41
N THR A 407 0.95 7.58 5.83
CA THR A 407 2.25 8.12 5.44
C THR A 407 3.14 8.31 6.65
N PHE A 408 4.46 8.12 6.47
CA PHE A 408 5.47 8.45 7.47
C PHE A 408 6.49 9.43 6.89
N ASP A 409 6.58 10.63 7.45
CA ASP A 409 7.56 11.63 7.05
C ASP A 409 8.92 11.28 7.68
N THR A 410 9.92 10.93 6.85
CA THR A 410 11.23 10.48 7.32
C THR A 410 12.11 11.59 7.91
N ILE A 411 11.69 12.86 7.79
CA ILE A 411 12.38 14.03 8.32
C ILE A 411 11.81 14.41 9.69
N THR A 412 10.49 14.36 9.86
CA THR A 412 9.83 14.72 11.13
C THR A 412 9.52 13.52 12.02
N ASP A 413 9.63 12.30 11.49
CA ASP A 413 9.22 11.04 12.12
C ASP A 413 7.72 11.02 12.51
N GLU A 414 6.87 11.69 11.71
CA GLU A 414 5.43 11.81 11.96
C GLU A 414 4.59 10.92 11.03
N PHE A 415 3.58 10.26 11.62
CA PHE A 415 2.55 9.52 10.88
C PHE A 415 1.36 10.41 10.51
N GLN A 416 0.77 10.16 9.35
CA GLN A 416 -0.54 10.69 8.96
C GLN A 416 -1.36 9.59 8.30
N ILE A 417 -2.70 9.68 8.38
CA ILE A 417 -3.62 8.80 7.65
C ILE A 417 -4.44 9.68 6.71
N LYS A 418 -4.52 9.28 5.44
CA LYS A 418 -5.19 10.02 4.38
C LYS A 418 -6.12 9.11 3.59
N GLU A 419 -7.15 9.72 3.03
CA GLU A 419 -8.11 9.02 2.16
C GLU A 419 -7.55 8.89 0.74
N ILE A 420 -7.55 7.66 0.20
CA ILE A 420 -7.36 7.46 -1.25
C ILE A 420 -8.74 7.48 -1.91
N TYR A 421 -9.60 6.54 -1.49
CA TYR A 421 -10.99 6.46 -1.94
C TYR A 421 -11.86 5.61 -0.99
N PRO A 422 -13.10 6.05 -0.71
CA PRO A 422 -13.68 7.33 -1.10
C PRO A 422 -13.08 8.49 -0.30
N GLN A 423 -13.18 9.70 -0.86
CA GLN A 423 -12.74 10.91 -0.19
C GLN A 423 -13.94 11.68 0.33
N THR A 424 -13.84 12.19 1.55
CA THR A 424 -14.80 13.21 2.02
C THR A 424 -14.51 14.56 1.34
N ALA A 425 -15.53 15.40 1.22
CA ALA A 425 -15.34 16.82 0.93
C ALA A 425 -15.32 17.68 2.21
N ASP A 426 -15.36 17.07 3.42
CA ASP A 426 -14.99 17.74 4.66
C ASP A 426 -13.45 17.77 4.82
N PRO A 427 -12.79 18.93 4.63
CA PRO A 427 -11.34 19.03 4.77
C PRO A 427 -10.83 18.87 6.22
N ALA A 428 -11.71 18.68 7.20
CA ALA A 428 -11.36 18.49 8.61
C ALA A 428 -11.84 17.13 9.19
N GLY A 429 -12.55 16.32 8.42
CA GLY A 429 -13.23 15.11 8.88
C GLY A 429 -12.56 13.81 8.40
N VAL A 430 -12.76 12.74 9.16
CA VAL A 430 -12.53 11.37 8.71
C VAL A 430 -13.70 10.97 7.82
N PHE A 431 -13.46 10.27 6.70
CA PHE A 431 -14.53 9.83 5.81
C PHE A 431 -15.67 9.11 6.54
N GLN A 432 -16.90 9.54 6.25
CA GLN A 432 -18.14 8.93 6.75
C GLN A 432 -19.01 8.54 5.53
N PRO A 433 -19.37 7.26 5.35
CA PRO A 433 -20.14 6.78 4.20
C PRO A 433 -21.49 7.47 3.99
N TRP A 434 -22.06 8.03 5.05
CA TRP A 434 -23.37 8.69 5.08
C TRP A 434 -23.30 10.23 5.03
N ASP A 435 -22.10 10.81 4.99
CA ASP A 435 -21.85 12.25 5.05
C ASP A 435 -20.69 12.60 4.11
N ILE A 436 -21.02 12.68 2.82
CA ILE A 436 -20.11 12.87 1.70
C ILE A 436 -20.42 14.12 0.86
N VAL A 437 -21.50 14.84 1.15
CA VAL A 437 -21.77 16.18 0.63
C VAL A 437 -22.10 17.20 1.71
N ALA A 438 -21.82 18.48 1.45
CA ALA A 438 -22.14 19.54 2.39
C ALA A 438 -23.66 19.76 2.53
N PRO A 439 -24.18 20.12 3.74
CA PRO A 439 -23.44 20.46 4.95
C PRO A 439 -22.98 19.25 5.79
N TRP A 440 -21.71 19.28 6.21
CA TRP A 440 -21.05 18.23 6.98
C TRP A 440 -21.61 18.04 8.39
N GLY A 441 -21.60 16.80 8.87
CA GLY A 441 -22.03 16.39 10.22
C GLY A 441 -23.48 15.91 10.30
N ASP A 442 -24.22 15.99 9.20
CA ASP A 442 -25.57 15.43 9.06
C ASP A 442 -25.55 14.31 8.01
N ILE A 443 -26.51 13.40 8.06
CA ILE A 443 -26.66 12.38 7.02
C ILE A 443 -27.15 13.00 5.70
N ASP A 444 -26.58 12.57 4.59
CA ASP A 444 -26.91 13.12 3.26
C ASP A 444 -28.32 12.72 2.80
N ALA A 445 -28.68 11.46 3.01
CA ALA A 445 -29.94 10.88 2.54
C ALA A 445 -30.37 9.67 3.38
N THR A 446 -31.67 9.39 3.36
CA THR A 446 -32.25 8.15 3.89
C THR A 446 -33.05 7.42 2.83
N ASP A 447 -33.10 6.10 2.95
CA ASP A 447 -34.03 5.29 2.17
C ASP A 447 -35.48 5.72 2.49
N PRO A 448 -36.32 5.97 1.47
CA PRO A 448 -37.67 6.50 1.66
C PRO A 448 -38.65 5.49 2.27
N VAL A 449 -38.31 4.20 2.31
CA VAL A 449 -39.16 3.12 2.81
C VAL A 449 -38.77 2.73 4.24
N SER A 450 -37.49 2.44 4.49
CA SER A 450 -36.97 2.00 5.78
C SER A 450 -36.62 3.17 6.71
N GLY A 451 -36.29 4.34 6.16
CA GLY A 451 -35.75 5.49 6.91
C GLY A 451 -34.29 5.33 7.32
N SER A 452 -33.62 4.25 6.89
CA SER A 452 -32.19 4.01 7.16
C SER A 452 -31.31 4.98 6.37
N PRO A 453 -30.11 5.36 6.87
CA PRO A 453 -29.16 6.16 6.11
C PRO A 453 -28.75 5.45 4.81
N LEU A 454 -28.45 6.23 3.78
CA LEU A 454 -27.77 5.75 2.57
C LEU A 454 -26.26 5.88 2.73
N PHE A 455 -25.49 5.04 2.04
CA PHE A 455 -24.06 4.91 2.27
C PHE A 455 -23.27 4.81 0.94
N GLU A 456 -22.17 5.55 0.79
CA GLU A 456 -21.14 5.26 -0.23
C GLU A 456 -20.25 4.10 0.26
N LEU A 457 -20.42 2.93 -0.36
CA LEU A 457 -19.72 1.70 0.00
C LEU A 457 -18.89 1.17 -1.18
N GLY A 458 -17.88 0.37 -0.85
CA GLY A 458 -17.13 -0.45 -1.80
C GLY A 458 -16.99 -1.87 -1.28
N TRP A 459 -16.38 -2.72 -2.08
CA TRP A 459 -15.93 -4.05 -1.66
C TRP A 459 -14.55 -4.25 -2.25
N PRO A 460 -13.48 -3.76 -1.59
CA PRO A 460 -12.13 -3.66 -2.12
C PRO A 460 -11.41 -5.03 -2.20
N PHE A 461 -12.09 -5.99 -2.81
CA PHE A 461 -11.62 -7.32 -3.12
C PHE A 461 -12.06 -7.67 -4.55
N PRO A 462 -11.28 -8.49 -5.26
CA PRO A 462 -11.63 -9.00 -6.57
C PRO A 462 -12.79 -10.01 -6.57
N TYR A 463 -13.21 -10.49 -5.40
CA TYR A 463 -14.18 -11.59 -5.25
C TYR A 463 -15.13 -11.31 -4.08
N TRP A 464 -16.40 -11.72 -4.20
CA TRP A 464 -17.49 -11.31 -3.30
C TRP A 464 -18.22 -12.45 -2.57
N ASP A 465 -18.02 -13.72 -2.95
CA ASP A 465 -18.82 -14.82 -2.41
C ASP A 465 -18.42 -15.13 -0.97
N ASP A 466 -19.29 -14.70 -0.06
CA ASP A 466 -19.15 -14.88 1.40
C ASP A 466 -19.24 -16.37 1.83
N THR A 467 -19.59 -17.29 0.93
CA THR A 467 -19.70 -18.74 1.20
C THR A 467 -18.53 -19.57 0.65
N ALA A 468 -17.74 -18.99 -0.26
CA ALA A 468 -16.56 -19.62 -0.82
C ALA A 468 -15.35 -19.29 0.06
N GLU A 469 -14.89 -20.32 0.78
CA GLU A 469 -13.85 -20.28 1.81
C GLU A 469 -14.31 -19.73 3.17
N ASP A 470 -13.54 -20.05 4.21
CA ASP A 470 -13.72 -19.49 5.55
C ASP A 470 -13.32 -18.00 5.55
N SER A 471 -13.13 -17.41 6.73
CA SER A 471 -12.78 -16.00 6.85
C SER A 471 -11.38 -15.65 6.29
N ALA A 472 -10.60 -16.61 5.78
CA ALA A 472 -9.30 -16.38 5.13
C ALA A 472 -9.39 -15.75 3.72
N MET A 473 -10.56 -15.72 3.07
CA MET A 473 -10.71 -15.13 1.72
C MET A 473 -10.20 -13.67 1.68
N MET A 474 -10.60 -12.85 2.64
CA MET A 474 -10.16 -11.44 2.69
C MET A 474 -8.65 -11.29 2.85
N PHE A 475 -8.00 -12.26 3.50
CA PHE A 475 -6.54 -12.32 3.54
C PHE A 475 -5.97 -12.64 2.15
N HIS A 476 -6.47 -13.68 1.48
CA HIS A 476 -5.92 -14.18 0.21
C HIS A 476 -6.17 -13.27 -1.01
N TYR A 477 -7.24 -12.47 -0.99
CA TYR A 477 -7.65 -11.68 -2.16
C TYR A 477 -7.41 -10.18 -2.00
N ASN A 478 -6.97 -9.72 -0.82
CA ASN A 478 -6.50 -8.34 -0.69
C ASN A 478 -5.29 -8.13 -1.61
N ASN A 479 -5.33 -7.08 -2.44
CA ASN A 479 -4.21 -6.71 -3.29
C ASN A 479 -4.29 -5.22 -3.66
N THR A 480 -4.06 -4.36 -2.68
CA THR A 480 -3.97 -2.90 -2.86
C THR A 480 -2.51 -2.51 -3.05
N LYS A 481 -2.20 -1.82 -4.16
CA LYS A 481 -0.82 -1.49 -4.54
C LYS A 481 -0.64 -0.03 -4.92
N ILE A 482 0.46 0.57 -4.50
CA ILE A 482 0.83 1.97 -4.78
C ILE A 482 2.17 2.07 -5.50
N SER A 483 2.29 2.98 -6.47
CA SER A 483 3.55 3.27 -7.18
C SER A 483 4.40 4.29 -6.42
N GLU A 484 5.72 4.27 -6.66
CA GLU A 484 6.59 5.39 -6.29
C GLU A 484 6.18 6.66 -7.03
N ALA A 485 6.54 7.81 -6.45
CA ALA A 485 6.49 9.08 -7.16
C ALA A 485 7.52 9.07 -8.30
N ASN A 486 7.10 9.54 -9.47
CA ASN A 486 8.07 9.92 -10.49
C ASN A 486 8.64 11.33 -10.18
N ASP A 487 9.61 11.78 -10.97
CA ASP A 487 10.26 13.09 -10.79
C ASP A 487 9.31 14.31 -10.95
N ASN A 488 8.03 14.07 -11.26
CA ASN A 488 6.99 15.07 -11.37
C ASN A 488 5.92 14.88 -10.28
N GLY A 489 6.18 14.10 -9.23
CA GLY A 489 5.26 13.82 -8.14
C GLY A 489 4.01 13.02 -8.51
N GLN A 490 3.99 12.36 -9.68
CA GLN A 490 2.85 11.54 -10.07
C GLN A 490 2.94 10.16 -9.44
N MET A 491 1.87 9.74 -8.78
CA MET A 491 1.71 8.38 -8.24
C MET A 491 0.36 7.79 -8.65
N VAL A 492 0.25 6.47 -8.51
CA VAL A 492 -0.99 5.72 -8.73
C VAL A 492 -1.20 4.72 -7.59
N CYS A 493 -2.44 4.60 -7.13
CA CYS A 493 -2.91 3.51 -6.27
C CYS A 493 -3.92 2.68 -7.07
N VAL A 494 -3.75 1.36 -7.04
CA VAL A 494 -4.61 0.39 -7.72
C VAL A 494 -5.10 -0.63 -6.72
N TRP A 495 -6.39 -0.94 -6.80
CA TRP A 495 -7.01 -2.04 -6.08
C TRP A 495 -8.10 -2.65 -6.95
N GLN A 496 -8.70 -3.72 -6.45
CA GLN A 496 -9.82 -4.37 -7.11
C GLN A 496 -11.05 -4.20 -6.26
N ASP A 497 -12.18 -3.96 -6.91
CA ASP A 497 -13.46 -3.83 -6.23
C ASP A 497 -14.50 -4.68 -6.94
N SER A 498 -15.31 -5.41 -6.17
CA SER A 498 -16.39 -6.23 -6.71
C SER A 498 -17.74 -5.89 -6.09
N TYR A 499 -17.92 -4.65 -5.62
CA TYR A 499 -19.16 -4.19 -5.01
C TYR A 499 -20.37 -4.44 -5.91
N ARG A 500 -20.30 -4.02 -7.19
CA ARG A 500 -21.42 -4.22 -8.14
C ARG A 500 -21.75 -5.69 -8.34
N ALA A 501 -20.74 -6.55 -8.47
CA ALA A 501 -20.94 -8.00 -8.56
C ALA A 501 -21.57 -8.56 -7.27
N ARG A 502 -21.16 -8.08 -6.10
CA ARG A 502 -21.74 -8.45 -4.81
C ARG A 502 -23.21 -8.05 -4.71
N GLN A 503 -23.58 -6.85 -5.15
CA GLN A 503 -24.96 -6.35 -5.08
C GLN A 503 -25.95 -7.26 -5.81
N ILE A 504 -25.64 -7.69 -7.03
CA ILE A 504 -26.52 -8.61 -7.75
C ILE A 504 -26.48 -10.02 -7.16
N ASN A 505 -25.30 -10.58 -6.86
CA ASN A 505 -25.22 -12.01 -6.54
C ASN A 505 -25.54 -12.33 -5.07
N ALA A 506 -25.11 -11.49 -4.12
CA ALA A 506 -25.42 -11.67 -2.70
C ALA A 506 -26.75 -11.01 -2.32
N ASN A 507 -27.02 -9.81 -2.87
CA ASN A 507 -28.13 -8.97 -2.40
C ASN A 507 -29.32 -8.95 -3.36
N GLN A 508 -29.23 -9.63 -4.51
CA GLN A 508 -30.30 -9.76 -5.52
C GLN A 508 -30.76 -8.40 -6.08
N ASP A 509 -29.84 -7.44 -6.17
CA ASP A 509 -30.10 -6.11 -6.74
C ASP A 509 -30.00 -6.15 -8.28
N GLU A 510 -31.16 -6.19 -8.94
CA GLU A 510 -31.30 -6.32 -10.40
C GLU A 510 -30.75 -5.12 -11.17
N ASP A 511 -30.55 -3.96 -10.54
CA ASP A 511 -29.93 -2.80 -11.20
C ASP A 511 -28.47 -3.11 -11.59
N TYR A 512 -27.84 -4.09 -10.91
CA TYR A 512 -26.49 -4.56 -11.18
C TYR A 512 -26.44 -5.86 -11.99
N ALA A 513 -27.54 -6.30 -12.60
CA ALA A 513 -27.60 -7.58 -13.33
C ALA A 513 -26.50 -7.74 -14.40
N ALA A 514 -26.09 -6.65 -15.06
CA ALA A 514 -25.01 -6.68 -16.05
C ALA A 514 -23.62 -6.98 -15.45
N PHE A 515 -23.44 -6.75 -14.15
CA PHE A 515 -22.16 -6.84 -13.43
C PHE A 515 -21.96 -8.14 -12.66
N SER A 516 -22.85 -9.12 -12.82
CA SER A 516 -22.84 -10.36 -12.02
C SER A 516 -21.54 -11.16 -12.13
N ASN A 517 -20.79 -10.96 -13.20
CA ASN A 517 -19.48 -11.56 -13.42
C ASN A 517 -18.48 -10.48 -13.84
N THR A 518 -18.47 -9.33 -13.16
CA THR A 518 -17.55 -8.20 -13.47
C THR A 518 -16.62 -7.80 -12.32
N PRO A 519 -15.31 -8.15 -12.32
CA PRO A 519 -14.39 -7.66 -11.30
C PRO A 519 -13.79 -6.36 -11.83
N GLU A 520 -13.60 -5.40 -10.95
CA GLU A 520 -13.31 -4.04 -11.39
C GLU A 520 -11.91 -3.64 -10.94
N ILE A 521 -11.13 -3.11 -11.87
CA ILE A 521 -9.85 -2.49 -11.53
C ILE A 521 -10.13 -1.02 -11.23
N TYR A 522 -9.84 -0.60 -10.01
CA TYR A 522 -9.94 0.79 -9.58
C TYR A 522 -8.54 1.41 -9.58
N ILE A 523 -8.41 2.58 -10.19
CA ILE A 523 -7.13 3.28 -10.37
C ILE A 523 -7.31 4.74 -9.93
N SER A 524 -6.78 5.09 -8.76
CA SER A 524 -6.71 6.49 -8.31
C SER A 524 -5.32 7.05 -8.56
N VAL A 525 -5.25 8.30 -9.04
CA VAL A 525 -3.99 8.97 -9.38
C VAL A 525 -3.82 10.26 -8.58
N THR A 526 -2.58 10.62 -8.29
CA THR A 526 -2.21 11.89 -7.64
C THR A 526 -1.15 12.60 -8.47
N PRO A 527 -1.26 13.93 -8.69
CA PRO A 527 -0.25 14.72 -9.38
C PRO A 527 0.83 15.26 -8.43
N ASP A 528 0.74 15.02 -7.13
CA ASP A 528 1.43 15.78 -6.08
C ASP A 528 1.76 14.93 -4.84
N ASN A 529 2.49 13.82 -5.05
CA ASN A 529 3.05 12.99 -3.97
C ASN A 529 2.00 12.49 -2.97
N GLY A 530 0.81 12.13 -3.45
CA GLY A 530 -0.26 11.60 -2.59
C GLY A 530 -0.94 12.66 -1.72
N ASP A 531 -0.71 13.95 -1.97
CA ASP A 531 -1.45 14.99 -1.26
C ASP A 531 -2.91 15.07 -1.72
N HIS A 532 -3.18 14.88 -3.02
CA HIS A 532 -4.53 14.84 -3.57
C HIS A 532 -4.73 13.66 -4.53
N TRP A 533 -5.54 12.69 -4.10
CA TRP A 533 -5.95 11.54 -4.91
C TRP A 533 -7.15 11.88 -5.80
N SER A 534 -7.28 11.22 -6.94
CA SER A 534 -8.40 11.41 -7.86
C SER A 534 -9.60 10.51 -7.53
N GLN A 535 -10.75 10.81 -8.14
CA GLN A 535 -11.75 9.77 -8.37
C GLN A 535 -11.12 8.61 -9.17
N PRO A 536 -11.47 7.36 -8.86
CA PRO A 536 -10.88 6.22 -9.53
C PRO A 536 -11.36 6.13 -10.97
N ILE A 537 -10.44 5.85 -11.88
CA ILE A 537 -10.76 5.25 -13.16
C ILE A 537 -11.16 3.80 -12.87
N VAL A 538 -12.29 3.36 -13.43
CA VAL A 538 -12.81 1.99 -13.26
C VAL A 538 -12.73 1.27 -14.60
N LEU A 539 -11.95 0.18 -14.65
CA LEU A 539 -11.83 -0.69 -15.84
C LEU A 539 -12.51 -2.03 -15.57
N ASN A 540 -13.42 -2.44 -16.45
CA ASN A 540 -14.21 -3.66 -16.25
C ASN A 540 -14.75 -4.24 -17.58
N ASN A 541 -15.28 -5.46 -17.54
CA ASN A 541 -15.69 -6.19 -18.74
C ASN A 541 -17.08 -5.82 -19.32
N VAL A 542 -17.78 -4.85 -18.72
CA VAL A 542 -19.11 -4.38 -19.15
C VAL A 542 -19.00 -3.02 -19.83
N GLU A 543 -18.31 -2.08 -19.18
CA GLU A 543 -18.26 -0.67 -19.56
C GLU A 543 -16.97 -0.30 -20.30
N THR A 544 -15.93 -1.14 -20.23
CA THR A 544 -14.67 -0.93 -20.94
C THR A 544 -14.54 -1.93 -22.10
N PRO A 545 -14.76 -1.51 -23.37
CA PRO A 545 -14.76 -2.42 -24.51
C PRO A 545 -13.48 -3.26 -24.66
N GLN A 546 -12.33 -2.71 -24.28
CA GLN A 546 -11.03 -3.39 -24.31
C GLN A 546 -10.92 -4.55 -23.30
N PHE A 547 -11.76 -4.56 -22.27
CA PHE A 547 -11.83 -5.59 -21.24
C PHE A 547 -12.99 -6.57 -21.44
N ALA A 548 -13.72 -6.47 -22.56
CA ALA A 548 -14.86 -7.36 -22.83
C ALA A 548 -14.46 -8.84 -22.69
N GLY A 549 -15.16 -9.56 -21.81
CA GLY A 549 -14.91 -10.97 -21.50
C GLY A 549 -13.73 -11.27 -20.58
N LEU A 550 -12.97 -10.27 -20.13
CA LEU A 550 -11.89 -10.45 -19.15
C LEU A 550 -12.43 -10.46 -17.72
N LYS A 551 -11.73 -11.11 -16.79
CA LYS A 551 -12.02 -11.11 -15.35
C LYS A 551 -10.70 -10.86 -14.60
N PRO A 552 -10.26 -9.59 -14.51
CA PRO A 552 -8.97 -9.25 -13.93
C PRO A 552 -8.91 -9.50 -12.42
N MET A 553 -8.00 -10.37 -12.00
CA MET A 553 -7.58 -10.77 -10.65
C MET A 553 -6.12 -10.31 -10.37
N TRP A 554 -5.75 -10.09 -9.10
CA TRP A 554 -4.43 -9.63 -8.63
C TRP A 554 -3.75 -8.57 -9.52
N VAL A 555 -4.22 -7.33 -9.44
CA VAL A 555 -3.71 -6.23 -10.28
C VAL A 555 -2.52 -5.50 -9.64
N TYR A 556 -1.50 -5.21 -10.43
CA TYR A 556 -0.32 -4.47 -10.00
C TYR A 556 -0.01 -3.31 -10.95
N PRO A 557 0.17 -2.08 -10.44
CA PRO A 557 0.72 -0.99 -11.24
C PRO A 557 2.22 -1.21 -11.46
N ALA A 558 2.74 -0.58 -12.52
CA ALA A 558 4.17 -0.39 -12.65
C ALA A 558 4.71 0.45 -11.47
N ASN A 559 5.97 0.23 -11.11
CA ASN A 559 6.60 0.94 -9.99
C ASN A 559 6.58 2.46 -10.10
N LYS A 560 6.48 3.02 -11.33
CA LYS A 560 6.37 4.47 -11.58
C LYS A 560 5.42 4.77 -12.73
N VAL A 561 4.84 5.97 -12.67
CA VAL A 561 4.17 6.61 -13.81
C VAL A 561 5.21 7.13 -14.80
N LYS A 562 5.07 6.81 -16.09
CA LYS A 562 5.90 7.41 -17.15
C LYS A 562 5.33 8.75 -17.56
N PHE A 563 5.96 9.85 -17.16
CA PHE A 563 5.54 11.20 -17.57
C PHE A 563 5.61 11.37 -19.09
N THR A 564 4.53 11.83 -19.72
CA THR A 564 4.45 12.04 -21.18
C THR A 564 4.29 13.51 -21.59
N GLY A 565 4.18 14.43 -20.63
CA GLY A 565 4.12 15.87 -20.89
C GLY A 565 2.98 16.56 -20.15
N MET A 566 2.59 17.73 -20.65
CA MET A 566 1.50 18.54 -20.09
C MET A 566 0.35 18.66 -21.09
N GLU A 567 -0.89 18.69 -20.58
CA GLU A 567 -2.09 19.09 -21.32
C GLU A 567 -2.71 20.30 -20.61
N GLY A 568 -2.44 21.49 -21.15
CA GLY A 568 -2.71 22.72 -20.42
C GLY A 568 -1.90 22.77 -19.12
N LEU A 569 -2.60 22.78 -17.98
CA LEU A 569 -1.99 22.75 -16.64
C LEU A 569 -1.90 21.34 -16.04
N HIS A 570 -2.45 20.34 -16.72
CA HIS A 570 -2.52 18.98 -16.23
C HIS A 570 -1.28 18.18 -16.64
N LYS A 571 -0.75 17.38 -15.73
CA LYS A 571 0.33 16.42 -16.04
C LYS A 571 -0.26 15.24 -16.79
N LYS A 572 0.42 14.76 -17.82
CA LYS A 572 0.08 13.51 -18.51
C LYS A 572 1.08 12.43 -18.16
N GLY A 573 0.57 11.22 -17.93
CA GLY A 573 1.42 10.08 -17.63
C GLY A 573 0.82 8.77 -18.11
N LYS A 574 1.68 7.82 -18.46
CA LYS A 574 1.33 6.45 -18.80
C LYS A 574 1.50 5.54 -17.58
N ILE A 575 0.50 4.69 -17.37
CA ILE A 575 0.41 3.74 -16.28
C ILE A 575 0.36 2.34 -16.90
N GLY A 576 1.39 1.54 -16.64
CA GLY A 576 1.40 0.12 -17.00
C GLY A 576 0.74 -0.69 -15.89
N LEU A 577 -0.05 -1.69 -16.25
CA LEU A 577 -0.70 -2.61 -15.33
C LEU A 577 -0.40 -4.05 -15.71
N MET A 578 -0.05 -4.87 -14.72
CA MET A 578 -0.03 -6.32 -14.82
C MET A 578 -1.21 -6.88 -14.03
N PHE A 579 -1.91 -7.86 -14.58
CA PHE A 579 -3.00 -8.55 -13.88
C PHE A 579 -3.14 -9.98 -14.38
N TYR A 580 -3.86 -10.80 -13.62
CA TYR A 580 -4.27 -12.12 -14.05
C TYR A 580 -5.69 -12.07 -14.59
N ASP A 581 -5.90 -12.41 -15.85
CA ASP A 581 -7.23 -12.62 -16.39
C ASP A 581 -7.67 -14.05 -16.10
N ASP A 582 -8.61 -14.17 -15.18
CA ASP A 582 -9.18 -15.42 -14.71
C ASP A 582 -10.36 -15.84 -15.61
N ASN A 583 -10.51 -17.14 -15.86
CA ASN A 583 -11.61 -17.64 -16.66
C ASN A 583 -12.89 -17.84 -15.83
N THR A 584 -12.79 -18.25 -14.57
CA THR A 584 -13.94 -18.64 -13.74
C THR A 584 -14.19 -17.71 -12.56
N TRP A 585 -13.23 -16.87 -12.17
CA TRP A 585 -13.18 -16.10 -10.91
C TRP A 585 -12.79 -16.93 -9.72
N GLY A 586 -12.01 -16.30 -8.85
CA GLY A 586 -11.49 -16.95 -7.66
C GLY A 586 -10.31 -17.83 -8.04
N SER A 587 -9.57 -18.23 -7.03
CA SER A 587 -8.39 -19.07 -7.17
C SER A 587 -8.79 -20.53 -7.02
N PHE A 588 -8.43 -21.35 -8.01
CA PHE A 588 -8.37 -22.79 -7.87
C PHE A 588 -7.21 -23.23 -6.97
N SER A 589 -6.13 -22.46 -6.96
CA SER A 589 -4.89 -22.82 -6.27
C SER A 589 -4.89 -22.54 -4.77
N SER A 590 -5.97 -21.96 -4.23
CA SER A 590 -6.24 -21.80 -2.81
C SER A 590 -7.05 -22.99 -2.30
N ALA A 591 -6.95 -23.31 -1.01
CA ALA A 591 -7.55 -24.45 -0.36
C ALA A 591 -8.47 -23.95 0.78
N PRO A 592 -9.76 -24.30 0.75
CA PRO A 592 -10.42 -25.08 -0.30
C PRO A 592 -10.56 -24.29 -1.62
N PRO A 593 -10.49 -24.94 -2.79
CA PRO A 593 -10.60 -24.24 -4.07
C PRO A 593 -11.99 -23.64 -4.25
N VAL A 594 -12.05 -22.41 -4.78
CA VAL A 594 -13.31 -21.69 -5.04
C VAL A 594 -14.15 -22.41 -6.11
N HIS A 595 -13.50 -22.96 -7.14
CA HIS A 595 -14.15 -23.69 -8.21
C HIS A 595 -13.56 -25.10 -8.38
N PRO A 596 -14.36 -26.07 -8.87
CA PRO A 596 -13.94 -27.48 -8.90
C PRO A 596 -13.00 -27.85 -10.06
N ILE A 597 -12.77 -26.94 -11.01
CA ILE A 597 -12.01 -27.20 -12.25
C ILE A 597 -10.92 -26.15 -12.39
N ASN A 598 -9.66 -26.59 -12.52
CA ASN A 598 -8.56 -25.73 -12.93
C ASN A 598 -8.64 -25.49 -14.44
N ASP A 599 -9.34 -24.44 -14.84
CA ASP A 599 -9.45 -23.95 -16.22
C ASP A 599 -8.34 -22.94 -16.57
N GLY A 600 -7.48 -22.60 -15.60
CA GLY A 600 -6.39 -21.66 -15.76
C GLY A 600 -6.86 -20.27 -16.14
N GLY A 601 -5.95 -19.51 -16.73
CA GLY A 601 -6.15 -18.11 -17.07
C GLY A 601 -4.89 -17.53 -17.71
N ARG A 602 -4.79 -16.21 -17.74
CA ARG A 602 -3.76 -15.51 -18.52
C ARG A 602 -3.10 -14.43 -17.69
N VAL A 603 -1.77 -14.41 -17.65
CA VAL A 603 -1.04 -13.21 -17.20
C VAL A 603 -1.14 -12.16 -18.31
N MET A 604 -1.57 -10.96 -17.95
CA MET A 604 -1.91 -9.88 -18.87
C MET A 604 -1.09 -8.62 -18.58
N PHE A 605 -0.91 -7.81 -19.63
CA PHE A 605 -0.39 -6.44 -19.54
C PHE A 605 -1.32 -5.47 -20.26
N THR A 606 -1.47 -4.24 -19.74
CA THR A 606 -2.08 -3.11 -20.45
C THR A 606 -1.39 -1.80 -20.06
N GLU A 607 -1.53 -0.76 -20.88
CA GLU A 607 -1.02 0.59 -20.59
C GLU A 607 -2.14 1.59 -20.90
N ILE A 608 -2.42 2.48 -19.94
CA ILE A 608 -3.31 3.62 -20.12
C ILE A 608 -2.53 4.93 -20.00
N GLU A 609 -2.85 5.90 -20.85
CA GLU A 609 -2.42 7.29 -20.67
C GLU A 609 -3.51 8.06 -19.95
N VAL A 610 -3.14 8.78 -18.90
CA VAL A 610 -4.05 9.53 -18.03
C VAL A 610 -3.64 11.00 -18.00
N VAL A 611 -4.65 11.89 -18.05
CA VAL A 611 -4.51 13.31 -17.74
C VAL A 611 -4.81 13.49 -16.25
N PHE A 612 -3.79 13.78 -15.45
CA PHE A 612 -3.91 13.85 -14.01
C PHE A 612 -4.71 15.11 -13.61
N PRO A 613 -5.54 15.05 -12.55
CA PRO A 613 -6.22 16.24 -12.04
C PRO A 613 -5.21 17.27 -11.54
N LEU A 614 -5.67 18.49 -11.27
CA LEU A 614 -4.84 19.48 -10.58
C LEU A 614 -4.71 19.08 -9.10
N GLY A 615 -3.55 19.35 -8.49
CA GLY A 615 -3.25 19.13 -7.08
C GLY A 615 -3.94 20.11 -6.14
N VAL A 616 -5.23 20.36 -6.39
CA VAL A 616 -6.09 21.23 -5.61
C VAL A 616 -7.40 20.47 -5.44
N ALA A 617 -7.92 20.40 -4.21
CA ALA A 617 -9.22 19.82 -3.95
C ALA A 617 -10.24 20.43 -4.93
N ASN A 618 -10.79 19.58 -5.82
CA ASN A 618 -11.79 19.94 -6.80
C ASN A 618 -13.12 20.23 -6.09
N ASP A 619 -13.20 21.37 -5.41
CA ASP A 619 -14.45 21.97 -4.99
C ASP A 619 -14.62 23.29 -5.74
N ASP A 620 -15.27 23.16 -6.89
CA ASP A 620 -15.84 24.24 -7.68
C ASP A 620 -14.85 25.22 -8.33
N ASN A 621 -15.14 25.55 -9.59
CA ASN A 621 -14.25 26.27 -10.50
C ASN A 621 -14.15 27.79 -10.19
N SER A 622 -14.12 28.16 -8.89
CA SER A 622 -14.11 29.55 -8.45
C SER A 622 -13.28 29.84 -7.19
N ILE A 623 -12.59 28.88 -6.59
CA ILE A 623 -11.71 29.14 -5.45
C ILE A 623 -10.26 28.85 -5.84
N VAL A 624 -9.56 29.90 -6.28
CA VAL A 624 -8.10 29.87 -6.36
C VAL A 624 -7.56 29.48 -4.98
N PRO A 625 -6.79 28.39 -4.84
CA PRO A 625 -6.22 28.00 -3.56
C PRO A 625 -5.29 29.11 -3.11
N ILE A 626 -5.59 29.73 -1.96
CA ILE A 626 -4.61 30.56 -1.28
C ILE A 626 -3.68 29.59 -0.57
N ALA A 627 -2.62 29.17 -1.26
CA ALA A 627 -1.59 28.23 -0.81
C ALA A 627 -0.79 28.68 0.43
N THR A 628 -1.25 29.71 1.17
CA THR A 628 -0.60 30.21 2.39
C THR A 628 -1.58 31.08 3.20
N MET A 629 -1.95 30.68 4.42
CA MET A 629 -2.81 31.51 5.27
C MET A 629 -2.07 32.72 5.81
N LEU A 630 -0.83 32.59 6.27
CA LEU A 630 -0.04 33.69 6.82
C LEU A 630 0.93 34.22 5.77
N GLN A 631 0.82 35.50 5.42
CA GLN A 631 1.69 36.13 4.42
C GLN A 631 2.99 36.66 5.07
N GLN A 632 4.02 36.85 4.25
CA GLN A 632 5.21 37.57 4.68
C GLN A 632 4.85 39.02 5.05
N ASN A 633 5.31 39.49 6.21
CA ASN A 633 5.08 40.87 6.63
C ASN A 633 5.74 41.85 5.65
N TYR A 634 5.09 42.99 5.38
CA TYR A 634 5.63 44.01 4.48
C TYR A 634 5.51 45.42 5.09
N PRO A 635 6.59 46.22 5.10
CA PRO A 635 7.94 45.88 4.65
C PRO A 635 8.63 44.83 5.57
N ASN A 636 9.65 44.13 5.05
CA ASN A 636 10.57 43.29 5.82
C ASN A 636 11.98 43.30 5.16
N PRO A 637 13.03 43.84 5.79
CA PRO A 637 13.05 44.47 7.12
C PRO A 637 12.16 45.72 7.24
N PHE A 638 11.74 46.08 8.44
CA PHE A 638 10.85 47.22 8.70
C PHE A 638 11.38 48.17 9.77
N ASN A 639 10.95 49.44 9.76
CA ASN A 639 11.29 50.47 10.74
C ASN A 639 10.14 51.46 11.00
N PRO A 640 9.60 51.57 12.22
CA PRO A 640 9.34 50.48 13.16
C PRO A 640 8.02 49.76 12.84
N THR A 641 7.37 50.08 11.71
CA THR A 641 6.03 49.58 11.37
C THR A 641 6.03 48.58 10.21
N THR A 642 5.31 47.47 10.37
CA THR A 642 5.07 46.47 9.31
C THR A 642 3.63 46.00 9.33
N THR A 643 3.13 45.57 8.16
CA THR A 643 1.80 44.96 8.02
C THR A 643 1.96 43.46 7.90
N ILE A 644 1.26 42.71 8.76
CA ILE A 644 1.15 41.26 8.72
C ILE A 644 -0.22 40.93 8.14
N SER A 645 -0.23 40.33 6.95
CA SER A 645 -1.47 39.90 6.29
C SER A 645 -1.67 38.40 6.47
N PHE A 646 -2.93 37.99 6.61
CA PHE A 646 -3.30 36.58 6.64
C PHE A 646 -4.69 36.36 6.04
N ASN A 647 -4.94 35.20 5.47
CA ASN A 647 -6.19 34.82 4.84
C ASN A 647 -6.91 33.80 5.73
N MET A 648 -8.19 34.04 5.97
CA MET A 648 -9.07 33.15 6.72
C MET A 648 -9.94 32.37 5.71
N PRO A 649 -9.78 31.04 5.58
CA PRO A 649 -10.60 30.24 4.67
C PRO A 649 -12.09 30.29 5.03
N LYS A 650 -12.39 30.32 6.33
CA LYS A 650 -13.73 30.51 6.90
C LYS A 650 -13.66 31.48 8.07
N ALA A 651 -14.78 32.14 8.38
CA ALA A 651 -14.84 33.00 9.57
C ALA A 651 -14.64 32.14 10.83
N GLY A 652 -13.82 32.60 11.77
CA GLY A 652 -13.45 31.79 12.94
C GLY A 652 -12.44 32.47 13.86
N ASN A 653 -12.08 31.80 14.96
CA ASN A 653 -11.11 32.31 15.92
C ASN A 653 -9.71 32.33 15.32
N ALA A 654 -9.04 33.48 15.41
CA ALA A 654 -7.65 33.65 15.01
C ALA A 654 -6.85 34.25 16.18
N LYS A 655 -5.65 33.71 16.41
CA LYS A 655 -4.67 34.24 17.34
C LYS A 655 -3.36 34.50 16.62
N LEU A 656 -2.98 35.76 16.52
CA LEU A 656 -1.72 36.20 15.91
C LEU A 656 -0.81 36.79 17.00
N SER A 657 0.33 36.15 17.23
CA SER A 657 1.26 36.50 18.31
C SER A 657 2.68 36.66 17.78
N VAL A 658 3.44 37.60 18.35
CA VAL A 658 4.84 37.91 18.04
C VAL A 658 5.73 37.41 19.17
N TYR A 659 6.86 36.79 18.81
CA TYR A 659 7.84 36.18 19.71
C TYR A 659 9.25 36.67 19.38
N ASN A 660 10.11 36.74 20.40
CA ASN A 660 11.54 36.97 20.19
C ASN A 660 12.29 35.66 19.89
N VAL A 661 13.59 35.74 19.61
CA VAL A 661 14.45 34.57 19.33
C VAL A 661 14.57 33.56 20.47
N LYS A 662 14.19 33.92 21.70
CA LYS A 662 14.15 33.02 22.86
C LYS A 662 12.78 32.35 23.02
N GLY A 663 11.87 32.53 22.06
CA GLY A 663 10.49 32.03 22.14
C GLY A 663 9.60 32.77 23.14
N GLN A 664 10.06 33.91 23.69
CA GLN A 664 9.26 34.68 24.63
C GLN A 664 8.23 35.51 23.87
N LEU A 665 6.97 35.49 24.35
CA LEU A 665 5.88 36.29 23.79
C LEU A 665 6.17 37.78 23.95
N VAL A 666 6.23 38.49 22.84
CA VAL A 666 6.45 39.94 22.77
C VAL A 666 5.12 40.68 22.73
N LYS A 667 4.22 40.27 21.83
CA LYS A 667 2.93 40.93 21.63
C LYS A 667 1.87 39.99 21.08
N THR A 668 0.61 40.15 21.48
CA THR A 668 -0.52 39.53 20.78
C THR A 668 -1.23 40.58 19.94
N LEU A 669 -1.24 40.39 18.62
CA LEU A 669 -1.78 41.34 17.64
C LEU A 669 -3.26 41.06 17.32
N VAL A 670 -3.65 39.78 17.34
CA VAL A 670 -5.03 39.35 17.13
C VAL A 670 -5.35 38.25 18.14
N ASN A 671 -6.52 38.33 18.77
CA ASN A 671 -7.07 37.26 19.60
C ASN A 671 -8.60 37.33 19.61
N GLY A 672 -9.24 36.65 18.66
CA GLY A 672 -10.70 36.62 18.54
C GLY A 672 -11.18 36.25 17.13
N THR A 673 -12.48 36.35 16.90
CA THR A 673 -13.12 35.98 15.63
C THR A 673 -12.73 36.93 14.49
N LYS A 674 -12.35 36.37 13.34
CA LYS A 674 -12.09 37.08 12.08
C LYS A 674 -13.01 36.57 10.97
N ALA A 675 -13.37 37.46 10.06
CA ALA A 675 -14.16 37.09 8.88
C ALA A 675 -13.31 36.28 7.90
N SER A 676 -13.97 35.50 7.04
CA SER A 676 -13.33 34.85 5.90
C SER A 676 -12.72 35.88 4.94
N GLY A 677 -11.71 35.47 4.18
CA GLY A 677 -10.96 36.31 3.25
C GLY A 677 -9.71 36.97 3.87
N SER A 678 -9.19 37.98 3.19
CA SER A 678 -7.96 38.66 3.57
C SER A 678 -8.13 39.57 4.79
N ASN A 679 -7.27 39.35 5.77
CA ASN A 679 -7.15 40.14 6.99
C ASN A 679 -5.73 40.70 7.08
N SER A 680 -5.57 41.86 7.72
CA SER A 680 -4.26 42.45 7.95
C SER A 680 -4.21 43.16 9.30
N VAL A 681 -3.06 43.12 9.96
CA VAL A 681 -2.79 43.86 11.20
C VAL A 681 -1.44 44.56 11.11
N VAL A 682 -1.36 45.75 11.69
CA VAL A 682 -0.13 46.54 11.75
C VAL A 682 0.55 46.28 13.10
N TRP A 683 1.86 46.02 13.06
CA TRP A 683 2.72 45.99 14.24
C TRP A 683 3.69 47.16 14.21
N ASN A 684 3.83 47.87 15.33
CA ASN A 684 4.63 49.09 15.47
C ASN A 684 5.98 48.85 16.18
N GLY A 685 6.44 47.60 16.27
CA GLY A 685 7.69 47.28 16.94
C GLY A 685 7.65 47.53 18.44
N ASP A 686 6.51 47.27 19.08
CA ASP A 686 6.27 47.43 20.52
C ASP A 686 5.83 46.10 21.18
N ASP A 687 6.03 45.98 22.49
CA ASP A 687 5.57 44.85 23.30
C ASP A 687 4.12 45.04 23.80
N ASN A 688 3.58 44.08 24.55
CA ASN A 688 2.25 44.17 25.17
C ASN A 688 2.12 45.33 26.19
N SER A 689 3.22 45.87 26.70
CA SER A 689 3.26 47.02 27.62
C SER A 689 3.39 48.36 26.89
N GLY A 690 3.45 48.35 25.55
CA GLY A 690 3.61 49.55 24.72
C GLY A 690 5.05 50.07 24.62
N ASN A 691 6.04 49.33 25.12
CA ASN A 691 7.44 49.71 25.00
C ASN A 691 8.01 49.28 23.67
N SER A 692 8.82 50.13 23.01
CA SER A 692 9.54 49.73 21.81
C SER A 692 10.50 48.57 22.08
N VAL A 693 10.51 47.59 21.19
CA VAL A 693 11.47 46.48 21.24
C VAL A 693 12.76 46.82 20.46
N THR A 694 13.83 46.06 20.69
CA THR A 694 15.16 46.28 20.08
C THR A 694 15.21 45.81 18.63
N SER A 695 16.11 46.37 17.80
CA SER A 695 16.40 45.81 16.47
C SER A 695 16.77 44.33 16.56
N GLY A 696 16.27 43.50 15.65
CA GLY A 696 16.51 42.06 15.70
C GLY A 696 15.49 41.23 14.94
N ILE A 697 15.66 39.90 15.04
CA ILE A 697 14.75 38.91 14.44
C ILE A 697 13.60 38.64 15.41
N TYR A 698 12.39 38.62 14.86
CA TYR A 698 11.17 38.24 15.54
C TYR A 698 10.43 37.18 14.73
N PHE A 699 9.62 36.37 15.41
CA PHE A 699 8.73 35.40 14.78
C PHE A 699 7.29 35.81 15.04
N TYR A 700 6.41 35.63 14.08
CA TYR A 700 4.97 35.79 14.28
C TYR A 700 4.24 34.52 13.90
N LYS A 701 3.30 34.12 14.75
CA LYS A 701 2.58 32.85 14.72
C LYS A 701 1.10 33.12 14.63
N LEU A 702 0.46 32.59 13.60
CA LEU A 702 -0.99 32.56 13.44
C LEU A 702 -1.49 31.17 13.85
N ALA A 703 -2.44 31.12 14.78
CA ALA A 703 -3.18 29.92 15.14
C ALA A 703 -4.66 30.13 14.83
N THR A 704 -5.24 29.27 13.99
CA THR A 704 -6.66 29.32 13.61
C THR A 704 -7.12 27.96 13.09
N ASN A 705 -8.37 27.57 13.40
CA ASN A 705 -9.02 26.38 12.85
C ASN A 705 -8.14 25.10 12.90
N GLY A 706 -7.47 24.85 14.03
CA GLY A 706 -6.58 23.70 14.22
C GLY A 706 -5.20 23.81 13.55
N LYS A 707 -5.00 24.78 12.65
CA LYS A 707 -3.73 25.02 11.95
C LYS A 707 -2.89 26.11 12.62
N THR A 708 -1.58 25.98 12.48
CA THR A 708 -0.61 26.94 12.99
C THR A 708 0.43 27.24 11.91
N GLU A 709 0.60 28.52 11.57
CA GLU A 709 1.66 28.97 10.66
C GLU A 709 2.57 29.97 11.37
N THR A 710 3.88 29.89 11.14
CA THR A 710 4.88 30.79 11.73
C THR A 710 5.78 31.38 10.64
N ARG A 711 6.07 32.68 10.74
CA ARG A 711 7.00 33.37 9.85
C ARG A 711 7.97 34.25 10.63
N LYS A 712 9.11 34.56 10.02
CA LYS A 712 10.14 35.44 10.59
C LYS A 712 10.05 36.85 10.00
N MET A 713 10.40 37.85 10.80
CA MET A 713 10.50 39.25 10.42
C MET A 713 11.72 39.92 11.06
N MET A 714 12.23 40.97 10.43
CA MET A 714 13.41 41.71 10.89
C MET A 714 13.06 43.17 11.16
N LEU A 715 13.18 43.57 12.43
CA LEU A 715 13.07 44.97 12.85
C LEU A 715 14.44 45.64 12.73
N MET A 716 14.50 46.73 11.96
CA MET A 716 15.67 47.60 11.83
C MET A 716 15.28 48.96 12.42
N LYS A 717 15.81 49.33 13.57
CA LYS A 717 15.59 50.65 14.17
C LYS A 717 16.69 51.63 13.81
#